data_AF-A0A844MBE4-F1
#
_entry.id   AF-A0A844MBE4-F1
#
_cell.length_a   1.000
_cell.length_b   1.000
_cell.length_c   1.000
_cell.angle_alpha   90.00
_cell.angle_beta   90.00
_cell.angle_gamma   90.00
#
_symmetry.space_group_name_H-M   'P 1'
#
loop_
_entity.id
_entity.type
_entity.pdbx_description
1 polymer ?
#
loop_
_entity_poly.entity_id
_entity_poly.type
_entity_poly.pdbx_seq_one_letter_code
_entity_poly.pdbx_strand_id
1 'polypeptide(L)'
;MTYIKRRQFLQFASSALATVGISQLDIMRQSEQYAKVVAQNTSRKLALLVGIDEYKNNITPLEGCKNDVLLQRELLTHRFGFNDKDILTLTNAQATRQGILQAFEQHLIDQAKPGDVVVFHYSGHGSRVQDKDRDTPDGLNGTLVPFDSSLPPNGGVVQDIMGHTLFLLMHALKTENVTVVLDSCYSGATKRGNLIVRSRDGGSNFLPSPAEYEQQRKLLAKTGLSPQEFINQRKKNVAKGIVITAAKRDQEALETRTSDFSAGAFTYALTQHLWQQIGDESFSKTFVNVRESTQEIIWNQEGAGERQIPEIEQNLRQNSNTSIYHSTLKALPAEAVVTDVNGDEVNLWLGGIPSQSLEGFNEKAVFTVVDANGQGRGQVQISSRQGLTAKGRLLGTTRTQLQKGTLLQERIRTIPKDLTLKIGLDDTSLDSNTIKQAKQTLQAIRRIEVLPLEKSQVHYIFGRMTKTKYQELQQKRMPNLPPVGSFGLFSPTLDEIISTSFGDTKETVINAVERLQPKLKSFLAAKIVKDILGNTNTSKINITASMVVAGNQKLLAETFTTRSIQQNIGVGNRPQPTKPIKFSDLGVPKLPVGMKIAFQIQNNESAPLHVSILGIDSTGRMDVIFPYDRSEGATIIQPRQKLLIPQPPEPGENPTTFDISEPLGFGEAVIIASNAPLRDFIDVIKTLANTRGIGNQRSPIPNITGDEFLDLTNSLLDDLDRSTRGTTGNENTQLPPDTLGSDATKLAVMSIPFEVVA
;
A
#
# COMPACT_ATOMS: atom_id res chain seq x y z
N MET A 1 -52.15 -16.55 40.65
CA MET A 1 -51.23 -15.47 40.26
C MET A 1 -51.94 -14.60 39.24
N THR A 2 -52.21 -13.35 39.61
CA THR A 2 -53.00 -12.39 38.81
C THR A 2 -52.08 -11.65 37.83
N TYR A 3 -52.39 -11.74 36.54
CA TYR A 3 -51.67 -11.05 35.46
C TYR A 3 -52.05 -9.56 35.41
N ILE A 4 -51.09 -8.66 35.59
CA ILE A 4 -51.26 -7.23 35.35
C ILE A 4 -51.15 -6.98 33.84
N LYS A 5 -52.17 -6.35 33.24
CA LYS A 5 -52.20 -6.03 31.80
C LYS A 5 -51.30 -4.82 31.51
N ARG A 6 -50.51 -4.87 30.42
CA ARG A 6 -49.56 -3.83 29.92
C ARG A 6 -50.04 -2.38 30.00
N ARG A 7 -51.35 -2.13 29.87
CA ARG A 7 -51.94 -0.78 29.95
C ARG A 7 -51.90 -0.19 31.36
N GLN A 8 -51.98 -1.01 32.41
CA GLN A 8 -51.85 -0.57 33.80
C GLN A 8 -50.39 -0.30 34.18
N PHE A 9 -49.43 -1.05 33.62
CA PHE A 9 -48.00 -0.78 33.81
C PHE A 9 -47.57 0.56 33.20
N LEU A 10 -48.07 0.89 32.00
CA LEU A 10 -47.78 2.18 31.36
C LEU A 10 -48.48 3.36 32.04
N GLN A 11 -49.68 3.16 32.59
CA GLN A 11 -50.35 4.17 33.42
C GLN A 11 -49.62 4.39 34.75
N PHE A 12 -49.08 3.33 35.38
CA PHE A 12 -48.32 3.43 36.63
C PHE A 12 -46.96 4.13 36.43
N ALA A 13 -46.27 3.87 35.31
CA ALA A 13 -45.00 4.52 34.96
C ALA A 13 -45.17 5.99 34.59
N SER A 14 -46.27 6.36 33.93
CA SER A 14 -46.57 7.76 33.60
C SER A 14 -47.05 8.56 34.80
N SER A 15 -47.80 7.96 35.74
CA SER A 15 -48.14 8.62 37.01
C SER A 15 -46.92 8.80 37.91
N ALA A 16 -45.98 7.84 37.94
CA ALA A 16 -44.75 7.94 38.73
C ALA A 16 -43.84 9.08 38.24
N LEU A 17 -43.71 9.28 36.92
CA LEU A 17 -42.94 10.39 36.35
C LEU A 17 -43.60 11.76 36.58
N ALA A 18 -44.93 11.83 36.66
CA ALA A 18 -45.64 13.07 36.99
C ALA A 18 -45.51 13.46 38.47
N THR A 19 -45.43 12.49 39.39
CA THR A 19 -45.26 12.74 40.83
C THR A 19 -43.87 13.22 41.25
N VAL A 20 -42.83 13.02 40.43
CA VAL A 20 -41.44 13.40 40.79
C VAL A 20 -41.06 14.79 40.25
N GLY A 21 -41.94 15.48 39.52
CA GLY A 21 -41.72 16.88 39.13
C GLY A 21 -40.47 17.13 38.27
N ILE A 22 -39.96 16.10 37.59
CA ILE A 22 -38.75 16.22 36.76
C ILE A 22 -39.13 16.96 35.48
N SER A 23 -38.75 18.23 35.37
CA SER A 23 -38.96 19.02 34.16
C SER A 23 -38.11 18.48 33.00
N GLN A 24 -38.61 18.52 31.76
CA GLN A 24 -37.83 18.12 30.57
C GLN A 24 -36.55 18.96 30.41
N LEU A 25 -36.53 20.18 30.96
CA LEU A 25 -35.37 21.07 30.99
C LEU A 25 -34.26 20.53 31.91
N ASP A 26 -34.60 19.90 33.05
CA ASP A 26 -33.60 19.34 33.96
C ASP A 26 -32.96 18.06 33.42
N ILE A 27 -33.71 17.25 32.66
CA ILE A 27 -33.17 16.07 31.96
C ILE A 27 -32.21 16.50 30.85
N MET A 28 -32.56 17.53 30.07
CA MET A 28 -31.67 18.08 29.05
C MET A 28 -30.39 18.65 29.67
N ARG A 29 -30.51 19.41 30.76
CA ARG A 29 -29.37 20.02 31.45
C ARG A 29 -28.48 18.99 32.14
N GLN A 30 -29.06 17.95 32.76
CA GLN A 30 -28.31 16.81 33.28
C GLN A 30 -27.67 15.98 32.17
N SER A 31 -28.30 15.82 31.01
CA SER A 31 -27.72 15.12 29.86
C SER A 31 -26.54 15.88 29.24
N GLU A 32 -26.59 17.21 29.18
CA GLU A 32 -25.47 18.06 28.76
C GLU A 32 -24.34 18.06 29.80
N GLN A 33 -24.67 18.02 31.09
CA GLN A 33 -23.68 17.89 32.16
C GLN A 33 -23.05 16.50 32.16
N TYR A 34 -23.82 15.42 31.97
CA TYR A 34 -23.30 14.06 31.81
C TYR A 34 -22.47 13.92 30.53
N ALA A 35 -22.88 14.52 29.41
CA ALA A 35 -22.08 14.57 28.19
C ALA A 35 -20.77 15.35 28.39
N LYS A 36 -20.80 16.46 29.15
CA LYS A 36 -19.59 17.20 29.56
C LYS A 36 -18.68 16.41 30.51
N VAL A 37 -19.24 15.64 31.44
CA VAL A 37 -18.48 14.81 32.40
C VAL A 37 -17.91 13.55 31.73
N VAL A 38 -18.62 12.95 30.77
CA VAL A 38 -18.11 11.84 29.93
C VAL A 38 -17.05 12.35 28.95
N ALA A 39 -17.24 13.54 28.34
CA ALA A 39 -16.22 14.17 27.50
C ALA A 39 -14.99 14.65 28.28
N GLN A 40 -15.11 14.90 29.59
CA GLN A 40 -13.98 15.21 30.47
C GLN A 40 -13.11 13.98 30.82
N ASN A 41 -13.62 12.75 30.62
CA ASN A 41 -12.92 11.50 30.95
C ASN A 41 -12.35 10.75 29.73
N THR A 42 -12.45 11.29 28.52
CA THR A 42 -11.79 10.74 27.32
C THR A 42 -10.61 11.65 26.93
N SER A 43 -9.43 11.07 26.75
CA SER A 43 -8.25 11.81 26.25
C SER A 43 -8.56 12.48 24.91
N ARG A 44 -8.30 13.79 24.80
CA ARG A 44 -8.47 14.53 23.54
C ARG A 44 -7.39 14.08 22.56
N LYS A 45 -7.68 14.15 21.27
CA LYS A 45 -6.77 13.76 20.19
C LYS A 45 -6.53 14.95 19.29
N LEU A 46 -5.30 15.46 19.27
CA LEU A 46 -4.88 16.64 18.51
C LEU A 46 -3.95 16.21 17.38
N ALA A 47 -4.13 16.76 16.18
CA ALA A 47 -3.22 16.51 15.07
C ALA A 47 -2.82 17.82 14.36
N LEU A 48 -1.56 17.89 13.94
CA LEU A 48 -1.06 18.89 13.00
C LEU A 48 -0.49 18.16 11.78
N LEU A 49 -1.08 18.41 10.60
CA LEU A 49 -0.72 17.76 9.35
C LEU A 49 -0.16 18.81 8.38
N VAL A 50 1.10 18.64 7.97
CA VAL A 50 1.81 19.56 7.07
C VAL A 50 2.15 18.84 5.76
N GLY A 51 1.83 19.46 4.63
CA GLY A 51 2.08 18.92 3.29
C GLY A 51 2.54 20.00 2.32
N ILE A 52 3.71 19.85 1.70
CA ILE A 52 4.30 20.90 0.86
C ILE A 52 4.67 20.34 -0.51
N ASP A 53 3.84 20.63 -1.51
CA ASP A 53 4.09 20.32 -2.93
C ASP A 53 4.82 21.47 -3.63
N GLU A 54 4.39 22.70 -3.34
CA GLU A 54 4.94 23.90 -3.97
C GLU A 54 5.94 24.57 -3.03
N TYR A 55 7.02 25.13 -3.57
CA TYR A 55 8.04 25.84 -2.78
C TYR A 55 8.39 27.18 -3.44
N LYS A 56 8.79 28.16 -2.63
CA LYS A 56 9.40 29.40 -3.10
C LYS A 56 10.88 29.20 -3.46
N ASN A 57 11.48 30.24 -4.04
CA ASN A 57 12.94 30.41 -4.15
C ASN A 57 13.68 29.25 -4.87
N ASN A 58 13.13 28.79 -6.00
CA ASN A 58 13.73 27.81 -6.90
C ASN A 58 13.99 26.41 -6.31
N ILE A 59 13.23 26.01 -5.29
CA ILE A 59 13.18 24.61 -4.86
C ILE A 59 12.22 23.86 -5.79
N THR A 60 12.63 22.68 -6.25
CA THR A 60 11.84 21.84 -7.14
C THR A 60 10.50 21.46 -6.47
N PRO A 61 9.36 21.48 -7.18
CA PRO A 61 8.09 21.07 -6.61
C PRO A 61 7.99 19.54 -6.46
N LEU A 62 7.14 19.12 -5.51
CA LEU A 62 6.64 17.76 -5.30
C LEU A 62 5.17 17.69 -5.74
N GLU A 63 4.59 16.49 -5.78
CA GLU A 63 3.21 16.29 -6.25
C GLU A 63 2.31 15.51 -5.27
N GLY A 64 2.90 14.82 -4.29
CA GLY A 64 2.16 13.88 -3.42
C GLY A 64 1.87 14.36 -2.00
N CYS A 65 2.45 15.46 -1.53
CA CYS A 65 2.42 15.86 -0.13
C CYS A 65 1.04 16.35 0.32
N LYS A 66 0.26 17.01 -0.55
CA LYS A 66 -1.16 17.33 -0.24
C LYS A 66 -2.00 16.07 -0.12
N ASN A 67 -1.74 15.05 -0.94
CA ASN A 67 -2.46 13.78 -0.85
C ASN A 67 -2.10 13.02 0.43
N ASP A 68 -0.85 13.08 0.88
CA ASP A 68 -0.43 12.51 2.18
C ASP A 68 -1.15 13.15 3.37
N VAL A 69 -1.33 14.46 3.35
CA VAL A 69 -2.14 15.16 4.35
C VAL A 69 -3.58 14.65 4.36
N LEU A 70 -4.18 14.45 3.17
CA LEU A 70 -5.54 13.91 3.07
C LEU A 70 -5.60 12.46 3.57
N LEU A 71 -4.63 11.61 3.18
CA LEU A 71 -4.48 10.23 3.65
C LEU A 71 -4.45 10.15 5.19
N GLN A 72 -3.63 10.98 5.83
CA GLN A 72 -3.55 11.03 7.29
C GLN A 72 -4.81 11.61 7.93
N ARG A 73 -5.41 12.66 7.36
CA ARG A 73 -6.64 13.27 7.91
C ARG A 73 -7.80 12.29 7.93
N GLU A 74 -8.05 11.61 6.82
CA GLU A 74 -9.14 10.65 6.69
C GLU A 74 -8.90 9.42 7.57
N LEU A 75 -7.65 8.94 7.65
CA LEU A 75 -7.24 7.87 8.56
C LEU A 75 -7.49 8.21 10.03
N LEU A 76 -6.97 9.35 10.50
CA LEU A 76 -7.10 9.78 11.89
C LEU A 76 -8.57 10.00 12.28
N THR A 77 -9.36 10.59 11.39
CA THR A 77 -10.79 10.85 11.61
C THR A 77 -11.59 9.55 11.66
N HIS A 78 -11.49 8.72 10.62
CA HIS A 78 -12.40 7.60 10.43
C HIS A 78 -11.95 6.33 11.16
N ARG A 79 -10.65 6.09 11.31
CA ARG A 79 -10.10 4.89 11.96
C ARG A 79 -9.69 5.10 13.40
N PHE A 80 -9.20 6.28 13.74
CA PHE A 80 -8.74 6.59 15.10
C PHE A 80 -9.67 7.56 15.86
N GLY A 81 -10.73 8.06 15.24
CA GLY A 81 -11.75 8.86 15.92
C GLY A 81 -11.25 10.23 16.41
N PHE A 82 -10.30 10.84 15.69
CA PHE A 82 -9.97 12.25 15.89
C PHE A 82 -11.17 13.11 15.47
N ASN A 83 -11.47 14.16 16.23
CA ASN A 83 -12.47 15.13 15.80
C ASN A 83 -11.86 16.01 14.71
N ASP A 84 -12.61 16.29 13.66
CA ASP A 84 -12.12 17.13 12.54
C ASP A 84 -11.64 18.51 13.00
N LYS A 85 -12.31 19.12 13.98
CA LYS A 85 -11.93 20.41 14.60
C LYS A 85 -10.60 20.37 15.37
N ASP A 86 -10.13 19.19 15.74
CA ASP A 86 -8.90 18.96 16.48
C ASP A 86 -7.72 18.60 15.55
N ILE A 87 -7.97 18.55 14.23
CA ILE A 87 -6.97 18.35 13.19
C ILE A 87 -6.72 19.69 12.49
N LEU A 88 -5.50 20.22 12.61
CA LEU A 88 -5.06 21.41 11.89
C LEU A 88 -4.20 20.98 10.70
N THR A 89 -4.47 21.55 9.53
CA THR A 89 -3.73 21.27 8.30
C THR A 89 -3.05 22.54 7.77
N LEU A 90 -1.78 22.43 7.40
CA LEU A 90 -1.04 23.47 6.67
C LEU A 90 -0.53 22.90 5.35
N THR A 91 -0.97 23.47 4.23
CA THR A 91 -0.51 23.07 2.90
C THR A 91 0.13 24.21 2.11
N ASN A 92 1.19 23.92 1.35
CA ASN A 92 1.88 24.85 0.44
C ASN A 92 2.13 26.21 1.11
N ALA A 93 1.55 27.29 0.59
CA ALA A 93 1.78 28.66 1.05
C ALA A 93 1.45 28.91 2.53
N GLN A 94 0.65 28.04 3.16
CA GLN A 94 0.36 28.09 4.61
C GLN A 94 1.50 27.49 5.45
N ALA A 95 2.25 26.55 4.89
CA ALA A 95 3.33 25.83 5.54
C ALA A 95 4.67 26.59 5.47
N THR A 96 4.62 27.89 5.78
CA THR A 96 5.84 28.69 5.99
C THR A 96 6.55 28.26 7.27
N ARG A 97 7.83 28.61 7.42
CA ARG A 97 8.59 28.33 8.64
C ARG A 97 7.85 28.86 9.87
N GLN A 98 7.38 30.11 9.80
CA GLN A 98 6.63 30.73 10.87
C GLN A 98 5.26 30.05 11.07
N GLY A 99 4.55 29.71 10.00
CA GLY A 99 3.25 29.04 10.07
C GLY A 99 3.32 27.70 10.77
N ILE A 100 4.30 26.86 10.43
CA ILE A 100 4.52 25.56 11.07
C ILE A 100 4.83 25.73 12.56
N LEU A 101 5.76 26.62 12.92
CA LEU A 101 6.15 26.85 14.31
C LEU A 101 4.99 27.39 15.16
N GLN A 102 4.22 28.34 14.63
CA GLN A 102 3.05 28.90 15.31
C GLN A 102 1.94 27.86 15.48
N ALA A 103 1.66 27.06 14.46
CA ALA A 103 0.67 25.98 14.55
C ALA A 103 1.09 24.93 15.58
N PHE A 104 2.37 24.53 15.62
CA PHE A 104 2.85 23.58 16.63
C PHE A 104 2.67 24.12 18.05
N GLU A 105 3.05 25.39 18.26
CA GLU A 105 2.91 26.07 19.55
C GLU A 105 1.43 26.19 19.99
N GLN A 106 0.60 26.83 19.15
CA GLN A 106 -0.77 27.18 19.51
C GLN A 106 -1.74 26.00 19.46
N HIS A 107 -1.54 25.07 18.52
CA HIS A 107 -2.46 23.94 18.33
C HIS A 107 -2.08 22.72 19.18
N LEU A 108 -0.79 22.42 19.31
CA LEU A 108 -0.34 21.23 20.04
C LEU A 108 0.12 21.57 21.46
N ILE A 109 1.09 22.46 21.63
CA ILE A 109 1.71 22.69 22.96
C ILE A 109 0.75 23.38 23.93
N ASP A 110 0.05 24.41 23.47
CA ASP A 110 -0.81 25.21 24.36
C ASP A 110 -2.10 24.46 24.73
N GLN A 111 -2.63 23.63 23.82
CA GLN A 111 -3.90 22.93 24.01
C GLN A 111 -3.79 21.53 24.62
N ALA A 112 -2.70 20.79 24.37
CA ALA A 112 -2.55 19.42 24.87
C ALA A 112 -2.47 19.39 26.39
N LYS A 113 -3.13 18.40 27.00
CA LYS A 113 -3.09 18.11 28.43
C LYS A 113 -2.48 16.73 28.68
N PRO A 114 -2.03 16.43 29.91
CA PRO A 114 -1.56 15.09 30.25
C PRO A 114 -2.61 14.01 29.89
N GLY A 115 -2.18 12.98 29.17
CA GLY A 115 -3.03 11.88 28.72
C GLY A 115 -3.63 12.06 27.32
N ASP A 116 -3.67 13.29 26.78
CA ASP A 116 -4.11 13.55 25.39
C ASP A 116 -3.18 12.87 24.39
N VAL A 117 -3.70 12.55 23.20
CA VAL A 117 -2.93 12.03 22.07
C VAL A 117 -2.56 13.18 21.15
N VAL A 118 -1.29 13.25 20.74
CA VAL A 118 -0.78 14.24 19.78
C VAL A 118 -0.17 13.53 18.59
N VAL A 119 -0.58 13.92 17.38
CA VAL A 119 0.01 13.48 16.12
C VAL A 119 0.58 14.68 15.37
N PHE A 120 1.84 14.59 14.93
CA PHE A 120 2.43 15.52 13.99
C PHE A 120 2.86 14.78 12.73
N HIS A 121 2.33 15.17 11.57
CA HIS A 121 2.70 14.61 10.29
C HIS A 121 3.32 15.69 9.43
N TYR A 122 4.45 15.39 8.81
CA TYR A 122 5.10 16.25 7.83
C TYR A 122 5.40 15.44 6.56
N SER A 123 4.90 15.92 5.43
CA SER A 123 5.25 15.43 4.09
C SER A 123 5.78 16.59 3.24
N GLY A 124 6.97 16.42 2.70
CA GLY A 124 7.67 17.47 1.95
C GLY A 124 9.15 17.16 1.79
N HIS A 125 9.93 18.14 1.33
CA HIS A 125 11.38 18.02 1.26
C HIS A 125 12.01 17.97 2.65
N GLY A 126 12.94 17.04 2.82
CA GLY A 126 13.97 17.09 3.85
C GLY A 126 15.28 17.61 3.28
N SER A 127 16.18 18.07 4.15
CA SER A 127 17.54 18.50 3.79
C SER A 127 18.49 18.28 4.96
N ARG A 128 19.78 18.59 4.78
CA ARG A 128 20.75 18.68 5.87
C ARG A 128 21.45 20.02 5.90
N VAL A 129 21.81 20.46 7.10
CA VAL A 129 22.63 21.66 7.35
C VAL A 129 23.77 21.31 8.29
N GLN A 130 24.82 22.12 8.28
CA GLN A 130 25.93 22.00 9.21
C GLN A 130 25.44 22.12 10.66
N ASP A 131 25.82 21.14 11.49
CA ASP A 131 25.55 21.14 12.92
C ASP A 131 26.77 21.60 13.72
N LYS A 132 26.58 22.63 14.55
CA LYS A 132 27.63 23.13 15.46
C LYS A 132 27.82 22.23 16.68
N ASP A 133 26.77 21.58 17.13
CA ASP A 133 26.78 20.73 18.33
C ASP A 133 27.32 19.33 18.03
N ARG A 134 27.35 18.96 16.74
CA ARG A 134 27.84 17.69 16.19
C ARG A 134 27.26 16.52 16.97
N ASP A 135 25.94 16.50 17.12
CA ASP A 135 25.26 15.44 17.84
C ASP A 135 25.08 14.15 17.01
N THR A 136 25.50 14.18 15.74
CA THR A 136 25.54 13.05 14.82
C THR A 136 26.96 12.85 14.26
N PRO A 137 27.32 11.61 13.85
CA PRO A 137 28.68 11.30 13.38
C PRO A 137 29.15 12.08 12.15
N ASP A 138 28.22 12.46 11.27
CA ASP A 138 28.49 13.24 10.06
C ASP A 138 28.57 14.76 10.31
N GLY A 139 28.29 15.22 11.54
CA GLY A 139 28.27 16.64 11.89
C GLY A 139 27.19 17.45 11.18
N LEU A 140 26.10 16.80 10.75
CA LEU A 140 24.98 17.41 10.05
C LEU A 140 23.66 17.24 10.80
N ASN A 141 22.80 18.25 10.75
CA ASN A 141 21.44 18.17 11.26
C ASN A 141 20.46 17.93 10.12
N GLY A 142 19.56 16.96 10.25
CA GLY A 142 18.42 16.81 9.35
C GLY A 142 17.43 17.95 9.55
N THR A 143 16.84 18.44 8.46
CA THR A 143 15.94 19.59 8.48
C THR A 143 14.64 19.31 7.72
N LEU A 144 13.54 19.89 8.21
CA LEU A 144 12.30 20.04 7.44
C LEU A 144 12.44 21.31 6.61
N VAL A 145 12.07 21.28 5.33
CA VAL A 145 12.15 22.42 4.41
C VAL A 145 10.79 23.10 4.27
N PRO A 146 10.54 24.26 4.89
CA PRO A 146 9.27 24.96 4.75
C PRO A 146 9.07 25.56 3.36
N PHE A 147 7.82 25.94 3.05
CA PHE A 147 7.41 26.55 1.78
C PHE A 147 8.28 27.77 1.39
N ASP A 148 8.64 28.59 2.36
CA ASP A 148 9.39 29.83 2.21
C ASP A 148 10.91 29.68 2.42
N SER A 149 11.42 28.45 2.47
CA SER A 149 12.86 28.23 2.47
C SER A 149 13.50 28.57 1.12
N SER A 150 14.82 28.42 1.03
CA SER A 150 15.62 28.77 -0.14
C SER A 150 16.70 27.74 -0.40
N LEU A 151 17.10 27.60 -1.66
CA LEU A 151 18.26 26.80 -2.07
C LEU A 151 19.36 27.69 -2.69
N PRO A 152 20.30 28.21 -1.88
CA PRO A 152 21.44 28.95 -2.41
C PRO A 152 22.34 28.06 -3.29
N PRO A 153 22.67 28.47 -4.54
CA PRO A 153 23.39 27.61 -5.50
C PRO A 153 24.77 27.09 -5.04
N ASN A 154 25.46 27.80 -4.15
CA ASN A 154 26.81 27.47 -3.68
C ASN A 154 26.85 27.12 -2.19
N GLY A 155 25.71 26.75 -1.61
CA GLY A 155 25.54 26.70 -0.16
C GLY A 155 25.32 28.08 0.46
N GLY A 156 25.02 28.12 1.74
CA GLY A 156 24.68 29.34 2.47
C GLY A 156 23.60 29.15 3.53
N VAL A 157 23.08 30.26 4.03
CA VAL A 157 22.04 30.25 5.07
C VAL A 157 20.69 29.85 4.50
N VAL A 158 20.00 28.92 5.17
CA VAL A 158 18.66 28.45 4.79
C VAL A 158 17.65 28.68 5.92
N GLN A 159 16.37 28.83 5.56
CA GLN A 159 15.26 29.03 6.50
C GLN A 159 14.54 27.72 6.83
N ASP A 160 15.32 26.66 7.03
CA ASP A 160 14.78 25.36 7.38
C ASP A 160 14.44 25.28 8.88
N ILE A 161 13.70 24.25 9.27
CA ILE A 161 13.46 23.87 10.67
C ILE A 161 14.35 22.68 10.99
N MET A 162 15.28 22.82 11.94
CA MET A 162 16.20 21.74 12.30
C MET A 162 15.51 20.66 13.15
N GLY A 163 16.02 19.43 13.08
CA GLY A 163 15.66 18.35 14.00
C GLY A 163 15.90 18.71 15.47
N HIS A 164 16.85 19.62 15.75
CA HIS A 164 17.00 20.27 17.05
C HIS A 164 15.74 21.00 17.51
N THR A 165 15.17 21.85 16.65
CA THR A 165 13.96 22.60 16.95
C THR A 165 12.75 21.68 17.08
N LEU A 166 12.64 20.66 16.22
CA LEU A 166 11.59 19.65 16.34
C LEU A 166 11.68 18.89 17.68
N PHE A 167 12.87 18.48 18.10
CA PHE A 167 13.07 17.84 19.40
C PHE A 167 12.59 18.73 20.55
N LEU A 168 12.94 20.01 20.55
CA LEU A 168 12.55 20.95 21.59
C LEU A 168 11.04 21.22 21.59
N LEU A 169 10.41 21.31 20.42
CA LEU A 169 8.95 21.41 20.29
C LEU A 169 8.25 20.18 20.87
N MET A 170 8.72 18.98 20.54
CA MET A 170 8.20 17.74 21.10
C MET A 170 8.39 17.69 22.61
N HIS A 171 9.55 18.10 23.13
CA HIS A 171 9.83 18.12 24.56
C HIS A 171 8.85 19.03 25.31
N ALA A 172 8.45 20.15 24.72
CA ALA A 172 7.52 21.10 25.31
C ALA A 172 6.06 20.61 25.40
N LEU A 173 5.69 19.51 24.73
CA LEU A 173 4.33 18.94 24.81
C LEU A 173 4.00 18.44 26.22
N LYS A 174 2.78 18.70 26.69
CA LYS A 174 2.31 18.31 28.04
C LYS A 174 1.78 16.87 28.13
N THR A 175 2.01 16.07 27.11
CA THR A 175 1.62 14.65 27.04
C THR A 175 2.79 13.78 26.57
N GLU A 176 2.75 12.50 26.91
CA GLU A 176 3.73 11.48 26.48
C GLU A 176 3.21 10.64 25.31
N ASN A 177 1.91 10.73 24.97
CA ASN A 177 1.28 10.02 23.85
C ASN A 177 1.46 10.81 22.55
N VAL A 178 2.69 10.81 22.02
CA VAL A 178 3.09 11.59 20.85
C VAL A 178 3.52 10.66 19.73
N THR A 179 2.94 10.83 18.54
CA THR A 179 3.41 10.18 17.31
C THR A 179 3.80 11.24 16.30
N VAL A 180 5.04 11.16 15.81
CA VAL A 180 5.54 12.00 14.72
C VAL A 180 5.78 11.11 13.50
N VAL A 181 5.27 11.54 12.35
CA VAL A 181 5.41 10.83 11.07
C VAL A 181 6.06 11.78 10.07
N LEU A 182 7.27 11.44 9.61
CA LEU A 182 8.07 12.25 8.69
C LEU A 182 8.23 11.53 7.36
N ASP A 183 7.47 11.98 6.36
CA ASP A 183 7.59 11.50 4.98
C ASP A 183 8.45 12.47 4.15
N SER A 184 9.75 12.39 4.41
CA SER A 184 10.81 13.19 3.79
C SER A 184 12.14 12.43 3.85
N CYS A 185 13.12 12.80 3.03
CA CYS A 185 14.47 12.25 3.14
C CYS A 185 15.56 13.31 3.15
N TYR A 186 16.77 12.87 3.49
CA TYR A 186 17.94 13.73 3.69
C TYR A 186 19.09 13.37 2.75
N SER A 187 18.79 12.71 1.63
CA SER A 187 19.75 12.14 0.67
C SER A 187 20.42 13.18 -0.23
N GLY A 188 19.84 14.38 -0.34
CA GLY A 188 20.36 15.46 -1.19
C GLY A 188 20.13 15.23 -2.69
N ALA A 189 19.26 14.28 -3.08
CA ALA A 189 18.85 14.07 -4.46
C ALA A 189 17.39 14.50 -4.64
N THR A 190 17.08 15.13 -5.78
CA THR A 190 15.70 15.59 -6.09
C THR A 190 14.96 14.62 -7.02
N LYS A 191 15.67 13.84 -7.84
CA LYS A 191 15.10 12.93 -8.85
C LYS A 191 15.96 11.69 -9.05
N ARG A 192 15.35 10.60 -9.51
CA ARG A 192 16.05 9.36 -9.92
C ARG A 192 15.30 8.61 -11.02
N GLY A 193 15.82 8.67 -12.25
CA GLY A 193 15.09 8.17 -13.42
C GLY A 193 13.73 8.88 -13.55
N ASN A 194 12.64 8.11 -13.59
CA ASN A 194 11.28 8.65 -13.68
C ASN A 194 10.65 9.08 -12.33
N LEU A 195 11.40 8.99 -11.23
CA LEU A 195 10.85 9.14 -9.87
C LEU A 195 11.27 10.44 -9.19
N ILE A 196 10.39 10.91 -8.32
CA ILE A 196 10.61 12.10 -7.48
C ILE A 196 11.13 11.66 -6.11
N VAL A 197 12.21 12.29 -5.67
CA VAL A 197 12.81 12.09 -4.35
C VAL A 197 12.43 13.26 -3.45
N ARG A 198 11.99 12.97 -2.22
CA ARG A 198 11.54 13.95 -1.23
C ARG A 198 12.68 14.58 -0.44
N SER A 199 13.72 15.00 -1.15
CA SER A 199 14.86 15.73 -0.60
C SER A 199 15.17 16.95 -1.45
N ARG A 200 15.64 17.99 -0.78
CA ARG A 200 16.37 19.10 -1.39
C ARG A 200 17.87 18.88 -1.13
N ASP A 201 18.71 19.42 -1.99
CA ASP A 201 20.15 19.51 -1.76
C ASP A 201 20.45 20.15 -0.40
N GLY A 202 21.49 19.63 0.24
CA GLY A 202 21.91 19.99 1.59
C GLY A 202 23.36 19.55 1.86
N GLY A 203 23.80 19.64 3.12
CA GLY A 203 25.12 19.20 3.55
C GLY A 203 25.90 20.28 4.28
N SER A 204 27.22 20.09 4.39
CA SER A 204 28.11 20.93 5.20
C SER A 204 28.22 22.38 4.74
N ASN A 205 27.87 22.67 3.48
CA ASN A 205 27.92 24.03 2.92
C ASN A 205 26.65 24.83 3.22
N PHE A 206 25.64 24.23 3.84
CA PHE A 206 24.39 24.91 4.22
C PHE A 206 24.36 25.17 5.72
N LEU A 207 23.93 26.37 6.11
CA LEU A 207 23.96 26.86 7.48
C LEU A 207 22.55 27.18 7.99
N PRO A 208 22.24 26.89 9.27
CA PRO A 208 21.00 27.36 9.88
C PRO A 208 20.92 28.88 9.96
N SER A 209 19.73 29.44 9.82
CA SER A 209 19.52 30.89 9.95
C SER A 209 19.66 31.40 11.39
N PRO A 210 19.95 32.69 11.60
CA PRO A 210 19.94 33.28 12.94
C PRO A 210 18.60 33.11 13.68
N ALA A 211 17.49 33.13 12.93
CA ALA A 211 16.14 32.92 13.45
C ALA A 211 15.93 31.48 13.96
N GLU A 212 16.63 30.51 13.38
CA GLU A 212 16.64 29.12 13.86
C GLU A 212 17.25 29.01 15.25
N TYR A 213 18.45 29.57 15.45
CA TYR A 213 19.09 29.60 16.76
C TYR A 213 18.30 30.41 17.80
N GLU A 214 17.65 31.52 17.39
CA GLU A 214 16.79 32.27 18.29
C GLU A 214 15.57 31.46 18.74
N GLN A 215 14.96 30.70 17.83
CA GLN A 215 13.84 29.83 18.17
C GLN A 215 14.26 28.73 19.15
N GLN A 216 15.42 28.11 18.94
CA GLN A 216 15.97 27.11 19.87
C GLN A 216 16.21 27.70 21.26
N ARG A 217 16.79 28.92 21.35
CA ARG A 217 16.96 29.61 22.65
C ARG A 217 15.63 29.84 23.37
N LYS A 218 14.58 30.26 22.65
CA LYS A 218 13.24 30.45 23.23
C LYS A 218 12.66 29.13 23.76
N LEU A 219 12.79 28.04 22.99
CA LEU A 219 12.30 26.73 23.40
C LEU A 219 13.09 26.12 24.57
N LEU A 220 14.42 26.31 24.61
CA LEU A 220 15.25 25.91 25.76
C LEU A 220 14.79 26.64 27.04
N ALA A 221 14.59 27.95 26.96
CA ALA A 221 14.05 28.72 28.08
C ALA A 221 12.66 28.25 28.52
N LYS A 222 11.77 27.90 27.57
CA LYS A 222 10.42 27.39 27.85
C LYS A 222 10.44 26.00 28.51
N THR A 223 11.34 25.13 28.08
CA THR A 223 11.46 23.75 28.59
C THR A 223 12.27 23.66 29.87
N GLY A 224 13.08 24.66 30.18
CA GLY A 224 13.99 24.65 31.32
C GLY A 224 15.23 23.78 31.13
N LEU A 225 15.47 23.26 29.91
CA LEU A 225 16.66 22.46 29.59
C LEU A 225 17.89 23.35 29.44
N SER A 226 19.01 22.96 30.05
CA SER A 226 20.31 23.54 29.69
C SER A 226 20.74 23.06 28.29
N PRO A 227 21.58 23.82 27.56
CA PRO A 227 22.10 23.38 26.25
C PRO A 227 22.81 22.02 26.31
N GLN A 228 23.55 21.74 27.38
CA GLN A 228 24.27 20.47 27.52
C GLN A 228 23.31 19.28 27.75
N GLU A 229 22.27 19.47 28.55
CA GLU A 229 21.24 18.43 28.78
C GLU A 229 20.47 18.16 27.49
N PHE A 230 20.12 19.19 26.74
CA PHE A 230 19.47 19.08 25.44
C PHE A 230 20.31 18.20 24.48
N ILE A 231 21.59 18.54 24.26
CA ILE A 231 22.48 17.77 23.38
C ILE A 231 22.62 16.32 23.88
N ASN A 232 22.80 16.12 25.18
CA ASN A 232 22.92 14.79 25.77
C ASN A 232 21.66 13.94 25.59
N GLN A 233 20.47 14.53 25.65
CA GLN A 233 19.22 13.83 25.40
C GLN A 233 19.04 13.52 23.92
N ARG A 234 19.33 14.47 23.02
CA ARG A 234 19.30 14.29 21.57
C ARG A 234 20.18 13.15 21.07
N LYS A 235 21.38 13.01 21.65
CA LYS A 235 22.31 11.89 21.36
C LYS A 235 21.79 10.52 21.81
N LYS A 236 20.85 10.49 22.76
CA LYS A 236 20.31 9.24 23.30
C LYS A 236 19.09 8.75 22.53
N ASN A 237 18.12 9.64 22.29
CA ASN A 237 16.83 9.27 21.67
C ASN A 237 15.99 10.50 21.28
N VAL A 238 14.79 10.27 20.76
CA VAL A 238 13.75 11.29 20.57
C VAL A 238 13.26 11.86 21.89
N ALA A 239 12.69 13.06 21.86
CA ALA A 239 12.26 13.76 23.07
C ALA A 239 11.17 12.99 23.83
N LYS A 240 10.12 12.55 23.12
CA LYS A 240 8.93 11.89 23.67
C LYS A 240 8.27 11.02 22.59
N GLY A 241 7.62 9.94 23.00
CA GLY A 241 6.73 9.16 22.14
C GLY A 241 7.48 8.41 21.04
N ILE A 242 6.88 8.37 19.85
CA ILE A 242 7.35 7.62 18.68
C ILE A 242 7.59 8.59 17.52
N VAL A 243 8.75 8.49 16.87
CA VAL A 243 9.04 9.16 15.60
C VAL A 243 9.25 8.08 14.54
N ILE A 244 8.52 8.21 13.43
CA ILE A 244 8.60 7.32 12.28
C ILE A 244 9.09 8.14 11.10
N THR A 245 10.17 7.69 10.47
CA THR A 245 10.71 8.30 9.25
C THR A 245 10.47 7.39 8.06
N ALA A 246 10.17 7.96 6.90
CA ALA A 246 9.88 7.21 5.68
C ALA A 246 11.09 6.49 5.09
N ALA A 247 12.31 6.92 5.42
CA ALA A 247 13.57 6.35 4.95
C ALA A 247 14.66 6.47 6.02
N LYS A 248 15.69 5.63 5.91
CA LYS A 248 16.93 5.78 6.67
C LYS A 248 17.67 7.06 6.31
N ARG A 249 18.59 7.48 7.18
CA ARG A 249 19.42 8.67 6.96
C ARG A 249 20.11 8.65 5.59
N ASP A 250 20.67 7.53 5.16
CA ASP A 250 21.39 7.34 3.89
C ASP A 250 20.49 6.90 2.71
N GLN A 251 19.18 6.88 2.90
CA GLN A 251 18.20 6.39 1.92
C GLN A 251 17.29 7.52 1.39
N GLU A 252 16.56 7.19 0.33
CA GLU A 252 15.65 8.09 -0.36
C GLU A 252 14.20 7.82 0.09
N ALA A 253 13.41 8.87 0.28
CA ALA A 253 11.97 8.79 0.44
C ALA A 253 11.33 9.22 -0.88
N LEU A 254 10.46 8.38 -1.42
CA LEU A 254 10.06 8.43 -2.82
C LEU A 254 8.58 8.75 -2.96
N GLU A 255 8.23 9.49 -4.02
CA GLU A 255 6.83 9.66 -4.40
C GLU A 255 6.39 8.49 -5.26
N THR A 256 5.36 7.79 -4.78
CA THR A 256 4.58 6.90 -5.65
C THR A 256 3.72 7.77 -6.57
N ARG A 257 3.82 7.52 -7.87
CA ARG A 257 3.01 8.17 -8.90
C ARG A 257 2.13 7.15 -9.57
N THR A 258 0.85 7.47 -9.72
CA THR A 258 -0.10 6.71 -10.55
C THR A 258 -0.48 7.52 -11.79
N SER A 259 -1.44 7.06 -12.57
CA SER A 259 -1.94 7.82 -13.73
C SER A 259 -2.58 9.17 -13.36
N ASP A 260 -3.18 9.29 -12.18
CA ASP A 260 -4.04 10.43 -11.82
C ASP A 260 -3.88 10.97 -10.39
N PHE A 261 -2.93 10.43 -9.61
CA PHE A 261 -2.48 11.04 -8.35
C PHE A 261 -1.04 10.62 -7.99
N SER A 262 -0.43 11.37 -7.06
CA SER A 262 0.85 11.03 -6.42
C SER A 262 0.72 11.06 -4.90
N ALA A 263 1.53 10.28 -4.18
CA ALA A 263 1.60 10.25 -2.73
C ALA A 263 2.99 9.78 -2.27
N GLY A 264 3.30 9.87 -0.98
CA GLY A 264 4.49 9.25 -0.41
C GLY A 264 4.34 7.74 -0.39
N ALA A 265 5.33 6.99 -0.88
CA ALA A 265 5.26 5.53 -0.87
C ALA A 265 5.00 5.00 0.55
N PHE A 266 5.71 5.57 1.54
CA PHE A 266 5.54 5.23 2.94
C PHE A 266 4.18 5.67 3.50
N THR A 267 3.78 6.94 3.35
CA THR A 267 2.49 7.40 3.89
C THR A 267 1.31 6.65 3.27
N TYR A 268 1.40 6.34 1.98
CA TYR A 268 0.40 5.54 1.32
C TYR A 268 0.36 4.11 1.89
N ALA A 269 1.50 3.42 1.98
CA ALA A 269 1.59 2.08 2.57
C ALA A 269 1.04 2.04 4.02
N LEU A 270 1.44 3.00 4.86
CA LEU A 270 0.96 3.16 6.22
C LEU A 270 -0.56 3.30 6.27
N THR A 271 -1.11 4.16 5.42
CA THR A 271 -2.55 4.39 5.35
C THR A 271 -3.29 3.13 4.90
N GLN A 272 -2.84 2.48 3.83
CA GLN A 272 -3.45 1.24 3.34
C GLN A 272 -3.48 0.15 4.41
N HIS A 273 -2.34 -0.07 5.07
CA HIS A 273 -2.23 -1.09 6.10
C HIS A 273 -3.24 -0.85 7.24
N LEU A 274 -3.30 0.38 7.75
CA LEU A 274 -4.20 0.74 8.84
C LEU A 274 -5.68 0.75 8.44
N TRP A 275 -5.99 0.99 7.16
CA TRP A 275 -7.34 0.85 6.62
C TRP A 275 -7.76 -0.62 6.42
N GLN A 276 -6.82 -1.54 6.23
CA GLN A 276 -7.11 -2.98 6.12
C GLN A 276 -6.99 -3.73 7.45
N GLN A 277 -6.44 -3.10 8.49
CA GLN A 277 -6.24 -3.73 9.79
C GLN A 277 -7.57 -4.06 10.50
N ILE A 278 -7.67 -5.29 11.03
CA ILE A 278 -8.90 -5.91 11.59
C ILE A 278 -8.91 -5.85 13.14
N GLY A 279 -8.48 -4.72 13.69
CA GLY A 279 -8.44 -4.46 15.13
C GLY A 279 -7.04 -4.07 15.63
N ASP A 280 -6.90 -3.82 16.92
CA ASP A 280 -5.63 -3.31 17.47
C ASP A 280 -4.50 -4.32 17.34
N GLU A 281 -3.36 -3.81 16.87
CA GLU A 281 -2.07 -4.47 16.82
C GLU A 281 -1.04 -3.65 17.59
N SER A 282 0.01 -4.31 18.09
CA SER A 282 1.12 -3.60 18.69
C SER A 282 1.86 -2.80 17.63
N PHE A 283 2.41 -1.65 18.02
CA PHE A 283 3.21 -0.81 17.15
C PHE A 283 4.26 -1.61 16.38
N SER A 284 5.00 -2.50 17.05
CA SER A 284 6.05 -3.29 16.42
C SER A 284 5.53 -4.17 15.28
N LYS A 285 4.34 -4.77 15.43
CA LYS A 285 3.74 -5.59 14.39
C LYS A 285 3.27 -4.74 13.21
N THR A 286 2.54 -3.67 13.50
CA THR A 286 2.11 -2.69 12.48
C THR A 286 3.29 -2.15 11.70
N PHE A 287 4.37 -1.76 12.38
CA PHE A 287 5.54 -1.16 11.74
C PHE A 287 6.28 -2.15 10.83
N VAL A 288 6.43 -3.41 11.23
CA VAL A 288 6.99 -4.46 10.36
C VAL A 288 6.15 -4.61 9.09
N ASN A 289 4.83 -4.72 9.22
CA ASN A 289 3.95 -4.86 8.06
C ASN A 289 3.99 -3.64 7.13
N VAL A 290 3.98 -2.42 7.70
CA VAL A 290 4.06 -1.17 6.93
C VAL A 290 5.39 -1.06 6.20
N ARG A 291 6.50 -1.46 6.84
CA ARG A 291 7.82 -1.52 6.19
C ARG A 291 7.79 -2.45 4.98
N GLU A 292 7.26 -3.67 5.13
CA GLU A 292 7.16 -4.62 4.02
C GLU A 292 6.24 -4.09 2.90
N SER A 293 5.08 -3.53 3.22
CA SER A 293 4.19 -2.92 2.22
C SER A 293 4.83 -1.71 1.53
N THR A 294 5.65 -0.93 2.22
CA THR A 294 6.42 0.16 1.60
C THR A 294 7.42 -0.41 0.60
N GLN A 295 8.15 -1.45 0.98
CA GLN A 295 9.11 -2.11 0.09
C GLN A 295 8.41 -2.76 -1.12
N GLU A 296 7.22 -3.32 -0.95
CA GLU A 296 6.42 -3.88 -2.06
C GLU A 296 5.96 -2.80 -3.05
N ILE A 297 5.50 -1.65 -2.57
CA ILE A 297 5.12 -0.52 -3.45
C ILE A 297 6.33 -0.05 -4.25
N ILE A 298 7.48 0.14 -3.59
CA ILE A 298 8.72 0.54 -4.26
C ILE A 298 9.15 -0.54 -5.26
N TRP A 299 9.10 -1.81 -4.89
CA TRP A 299 9.43 -2.92 -5.78
C TRP A 299 8.62 -2.88 -7.08
N ASN A 300 7.29 -2.72 -6.97
CA ASN A 300 6.39 -2.69 -8.12
C ASN A 300 6.60 -1.45 -9.02
N GLN A 301 7.26 -0.41 -8.52
CA GLN A 301 7.51 0.83 -9.27
C GLN A 301 8.95 0.99 -9.76
N GLU A 302 9.92 0.36 -9.10
CA GLU A 302 11.34 0.67 -9.29
C GLU A 302 12.20 -0.50 -9.77
N GLY A 303 11.69 -1.74 -9.66
CA GLY A 303 12.51 -2.94 -9.71
C GLY A 303 13.11 -3.28 -8.35
N ALA A 304 14.16 -4.10 -8.35
CA ALA A 304 14.80 -4.56 -7.13
C ALA A 304 15.60 -3.46 -6.41
N GLY A 305 15.77 -3.62 -5.10
CA GLY A 305 16.64 -2.77 -4.27
C GLY A 305 15.96 -2.21 -3.01
N GLU A 306 16.65 -2.32 -1.87
CA GLU A 306 16.24 -1.72 -0.60
C GLU A 306 16.52 -0.21 -0.58
N ARG A 307 15.75 0.58 -1.34
CA ARG A 307 15.98 2.04 -1.47
C ARG A 307 15.28 2.88 -0.42
N GLN A 308 14.15 2.39 0.09
CA GLN A 308 13.35 3.05 1.11
C GLN A 308 12.91 2.06 2.18
N ILE A 309 13.55 2.14 3.34
CA ILE A 309 13.19 1.40 4.54
C ILE A 309 12.76 2.41 5.59
N PRO A 310 11.48 2.39 6.01
CA PRO A 310 11.03 3.19 7.14
C PRO A 310 11.82 2.88 8.42
N GLU A 311 12.13 3.91 9.20
CA GLU A 311 12.84 3.83 10.49
C GLU A 311 11.99 4.33 11.64
N ILE A 312 12.35 3.90 12.85
CA ILE A 312 11.65 4.24 14.07
C ILE A 312 12.64 4.61 15.18
N GLU A 313 12.36 5.73 15.84
CA GLU A 313 12.98 6.13 17.09
C GLU A 313 11.88 6.29 18.16
N GLN A 314 12.12 5.78 19.37
CA GLN A 314 11.10 5.73 20.41
C GLN A 314 11.65 6.05 21.79
N ASN A 315 10.98 6.93 22.52
CA ASN A 315 11.26 7.24 23.92
C ASN A 315 9.98 7.09 24.74
N LEU A 316 9.69 5.84 25.11
CA LEU A 316 8.51 5.43 25.88
C LEU A 316 8.92 5.15 27.32
N ARG A 317 8.26 5.81 28.29
CA ARG A 317 8.59 5.67 29.73
C ARG A 317 8.17 4.32 30.34
N GLN A 318 7.51 3.43 29.58
CA GLN A 318 7.09 2.09 30.00
C GLN A 318 7.20 1.09 28.83
N ASN A 319 7.37 -0.21 29.13
CA ASN A 319 7.26 -1.33 28.17
C ASN A 319 5.81 -1.49 27.68
N SER A 320 5.31 -0.48 26.98
CA SER A 320 3.92 -0.40 26.57
C SER A 320 3.75 -1.03 25.20
N ASN A 321 2.88 -2.02 25.12
CA ASN A 321 2.42 -2.64 23.87
C ASN A 321 1.47 -1.67 23.13
N THR A 322 1.89 -0.43 22.89
CA THR A 322 1.08 0.68 22.39
C THR A 322 0.75 0.51 20.92
N SER A 323 -0.44 0.96 20.51
CA SER A 323 -0.82 1.16 19.11
C SER A 323 -0.07 2.37 18.52
N ILE A 324 0.05 2.43 17.19
CA ILE A 324 0.79 3.48 16.47
C ILE A 324 0.41 4.94 16.78
N TYR A 325 -0.86 5.24 17.08
CA TYR A 325 -1.29 6.58 17.47
C TYR A 325 -1.76 6.66 18.92
N HIS A 326 -1.28 5.76 19.80
CA HIS A 326 -1.68 5.71 21.21
C HIS A 326 -3.22 5.73 21.40
N SER A 327 -3.94 5.11 20.47
CA SER A 327 -5.40 5.16 20.34
C SER A 327 -5.90 3.84 19.76
N THR A 328 -7.03 3.37 20.29
CA THR A 328 -7.79 2.23 19.75
C THR A 328 -8.22 2.50 18.31
N LEU A 329 -7.93 1.55 17.44
CA LEU A 329 -8.38 1.47 16.06
C LEU A 329 -9.83 0.96 16.02
N LYS A 330 -10.67 1.60 15.23
CA LYS A 330 -11.97 1.00 14.85
C LYS A 330 -11.71 -0.22 13.97
N ALA A 331 -12.15 -1.39 14.43
CA ALA A 331 -11.76 -2.70 13.91
C ALA A 331 -12.47 -3.16 12.61
N LEU A 332 -13.10 -2.24 11.87
CA LEU A 332 -13.77 -2.58 10.61
C LEU A 332 -12.89 -2.16 9.42
N PRO A 333 -12.32 -3.12 8.65
CA PRO A 333 -11.55 -2.80 7.46
C PRO A 333 -12.44 -2.22 6.36
N ALA A 334 -11.88 -1.34 5.55
CA ALA A 334 -12.61 -0.65 4.48
C ALA A 334 -11.67 -0.16 3.38
N GLU A 335 -12.20 -0.13 2.15
CA GLU A 335 -11.51 0.44 0.98
C GLU A 335 -11.78 1.94 0.87
N ALA A 336 -12.97 2.34 1.30
CA ALA A 336 -13.47 3.68 1.06
C ALA A 336 -14.37 4.16 2.19
N VAL A 337 -14.62 5.46 2.21
CA VAL A 337 -15.53 6.13 3.13
C VAL A 337 -16.36 7.17 2.40
N VAL A 338 -17.61 7.32 2.83
CA VAL A 338 -18.50 8.38 2.37
C VAL A 338 -18.06 9.71 2.98
N THR A 339 -17.69 10.67 2.15
CA THR A 339 -17.29 12.02 2.59
C THR A 339 -18.44 13.00 2.58
N ASP A 340 -19.44 12.79 1.71
CA ASP A 340 -20.64 13.62 1.60
C ASP A 340 -21.81 12.86 0.93
N VAL A 341 -23.05 13.27 1.20
CA VAL A 341 -24.28 12.63 0.67
C VAL A 341 -25.24 13.70 0.17
N ASN A 342 -25.51 13.70 -1.14
CA ASN A 342 -26.38 14.66 -1.83
C ASN A 342 -27.49 13.92 -2.58
N GLY A 343 -28.55 13.56 -1.87
CA GLY A 343 -29.65 12.77 -2.43
C GLY A 343 -29.19 11.35 -2.78
N ASP A 344 -29.19 11.01 -4.08
CA ASP A 344 -28.71 9.71 -4.57
C ASP A 344 -27.22 9.74 -4.96
N GLU A 345 -26.61 10.92 -5.08
CA GLU A 345 -25.18 11.09 -5.33
C GLU A 345 -24.41 11.08 -4.01
N VAL A 346 -23.28 10.36 -3.98
CA VAL A 346 -22.43 10.23 -2.80
C VAL A 346 -20.99 10.54 -3.17
N ASN A 347 -20.33 11.36 -2.37
CA ASN A 347 -18.90 11.58 -2.52
C ASN A 347 -18.15 10.56 -1.68
N LEU A 348 -17.12 9.97 -2.27
CA LEU A 348 -16.33 8.90 -1.70
C LEU A 348 -14.86 9.30 -1.66
N TRP A 349 -14.17 8.84 -0.62
CA TRP A 349 -12.72 8.84 -0.56
C TRP A 349 -12.21 7.39 -0.52
N LEU A 350 -11.26 7.07 -1.39
CA LEU A 350 -10.83 5.72 -1.75
C LEU A 350 -9.43 5.36 -1.22
N GLY A 351 -8.92 6.10 -0.23
CA GLY A 351 -7.55 5.91 0.24
C GLY A 351 -7.32 4.67 1.10
N GLY A 352 -8.27 3.75 1.21
CA GLY A 352 -8.08 2.39 1.74
C GLY A 352 -7.83 1.34 0.65
N ILE A 353 -7.73 1.75 -0.63
CA ILE A 353 -7.45 0.87 -1.77
C ILE A 353 -5.94 0.81 -2.07
N PRO A 354 -5.31 -0.38 -2.18
CA PRO A 354 -3.94 -0.52 -2.65
C PRO A 354 -3.72 0.14 -4.02
N SER A 355 -2.56 0.79 -4.23
CA SER A 355 -2.29 1.60 -5.44
C SER A 355 -2.36 0.76 -6.70
N GLN A 356 -1.87 -0.49 -6.63
CA GLN A 356 -1.92 -1.43 -7.75
C GLN A 356 -3.35 -1.79 -8.18
N SER A 357 -4.31 -1.74 -7.25
CA SER A 357 -5.69 -2.13 -7.50
C SER A 357 -6.59 -0.96 -7.88
N LEU A 358 -6.13 0.29 -7.75
CA LEU A 358 -6.96 1.49 -7.96
C LEU A 358 -7.50 1.60 -9.40
N GLU A 359 -6.75 1.11 -10.40
CA GLU A 359 -7.22 1.03 -11.79
C GLU A 359 -8.47 0.14 -11.94
N GLY A 360 -8.75 -0.75 -10.98
CA GLY A 360 -9.98 -1.56 -10.91
C GLY A 360 -11.19 -0.85 -10.29
N PHE A 361 -11.03 0.37 -9.76
CA PHE A 361 -12.09 1.14 -9.09
C PHE A 361 -12.49 2.39 -9.88
N ASN A 362 -12.75 2.21 -11.17
CA ASN A 362 -13.23 3.26 -12.06
C ASN A 362 -14.76 3.25 -12.15
N GLU A 363 -15.33 3.84 -13.20
CA GLU A 363 -16.78 3.89 -13.39
C GLU A 363 -17.40 2.49 -13.32
N LYS A 364 -18.53 2.40 -12.61
CA LYS A 364 -19.33 1.20 -12.34
C LYS A 364 -18.73 0.18 -11.38
N ALA A 365 -17.53 0.39 -10.84
CA ALA A 365 -17.07 -0.38 -9.68
C ALA A 365 -18.07 -0.23 -8.52
N VAL A 366 -18.21 -1.28 -7.71
CA VAL A 366 -19.26 -1.38 -6.70
C VAL A 366 -18.65 -1.63 -5.34
N PHE A 367 -19.13 -0.89 -4.36
CA PHE A 367 -18.87 -1.10 -2.95
C PHE A 367 -20.13 -1.59 -2.23
N THR A 368 -19.92 -2.43 -1.23
CA THR A 368 -20.91 -2.73 -0.20
C THR A 368 -20.84 -1.66 0.89
N VAL A 369 -21.98 -1.06 1.21
CA VAL A 369 -22.14 -0.21 2.40
C VAL A 369 -22.19 -1.11 3.62
N VAL A 370 -21.31 -0.88 4.59
CA VAL A 370 -21.23 -1.69 5.81
C VAL A 370 -21.61 -0.89 7.05
N ASP A 371 -22.35 -1.52 7.96
CA ASP A 371 -22.63 -0.95 9.28
C ASP A 371 -21.46 -1.14 10.26
N ALA A 372 -21.61 -0.68 11.50
CA ALA A 372 -20.58 -0.79 12.53
C ALA A 372 -20.18 -2.24 12.89
N ASN A 373 -21.02 -3.22 12.56
CA ASN A 373 -20.76 -4.64 12.76
C ASN A 373 -20.19 -5.31 11.49
N GLY A 374 -19.96 -4.54 10.41
CA GLY A 374 -19.50 -5.04 9.13
C GLY A 374 -20.57 -5.74 8.29
N GLN A 375 -21.85 -5.62 8.65
CA GLN A 375 -22.93 -6.19 7.86
C GLN A 375 -23.30 -5.28 6.70
N GLY A 376 -23.49 -5.86 5.51
CA GLY A 376 -23.90 -5.13 4.31
C GLY A 376 -25.32 -4.55 4.45
N ARG A 377 -25.49 -3.25 4.16
CA ARG A 377 -26.76 -2.51 4.24
C ARG A 377 -27.22 -1.89 2.92
N GLY A 378 -26.40 -2.01 1.87
CA GLY A 378 -26.68 -1.47 0.55
C GLY A 378 -25.43 -1.52 -0.32
N GLN A 379 -25.52 -0.97 -1.53
CA GLN A 379 -24.39 -0.88 -2.45
C GLN A 379 -24.25 0.54 -3.00
N VAL A 380 -23.02 0.94 -3.28
CA VAL A 380 -22.71 2.20 -3.97
C VAL A 380 -21.93 1.86 -5.23
N GLN A 381 -22.38 2.38 -6.36
CA GLN A 381 -21.71 2.23 -7.64
C GLN A 381 -20.98 3.52 -8.00
N ILE A 382 -19.69 3.44 -8.32
CA ILE A 382 -18.89 4.60 -8.78
C ILE A 382 -19.47 5.12 -10.11
N SER A 383 -19.66 6.43 -10.17
CA SER A 383 -20.07 7.16 -11.37
C SER A 383 -18.90 7.91 -12.02
N SER A 384 -17.91 8.33 -11.23
CA SER A 384 -16.66 8.93 -11.72
C SER A 384 -15.59 8.88 -10.64
N ARG A 385 -14.30 8.80 -11.01
CA ARG A 385 -13.17 8.87 -10.08
C ARG A 385 -12.12 9.85 -10.60
N GLN A 386 -11.49 10.58 -9.68
CA GLN A 386 -10.28 11.35 -9.90
C GLN A 386 -9.34 11.16 -8.72
N GLY A 387 -8.20 10.51 -8.95
CA GLY A 387 -7.25 10.15 -7.90
C GLY A 387 -7.93 9.29 -6.83
N LEU A 388 -7.80 9.70 -5.57
CA LEU A 388 -8.43 9.04 -4.42
C LEU A 388 -9.86 9.52 -4.12
N THR A 389 -10.43 10.39 -4.96
CA THR A 389 -11.80 10.89 -4.79
C THR A 389 -12.72 10.32 -5.86
N ALA A 390 -13.95 9.99 -5.49
CA ALA A 390 -14.93 9.48 -6.43
C ALA A 390 -16.33 10.01 -6.12
N LYS A 391 -17.17 10.05 -7.15
CA LYS A 391 -18.61 10.18 -7.02
C LYS A 391 -19.24 8.82 -7.26
N GLY A 392 -20.27 8.51 -6.50
CA GLY A 392 -21.05 7.28 -6.64
C GLY A 392 -22.54 7.54 -6.60
N ARG A 393 -23.30 6.49 -6.93
CA ARG A 393 -24.74 6.43 -6.82
C ARG A 393 -25.15 5.27 -5.93
N LEU A 394 -26.10 5.49 -5.04
CA LEU A 394 -26.66 4.43 -4.22
C LEU A 394 -27.51 3.47 -5.07
N LEU A 395 -27.29 2.16 -4.89
CA LEU A 395 -28.10 1.09 -5.47
C LEU A 395 -28.98 0.48 -4.37
N GLY A 396 -30.31 0.50 -4.56
CA GLY A 396 -31.30 -0.07 -3.61
C GLY A 396 -32.02 0.95 -2.71
N THR A 397 -32.95 0.46 -1.87
CA THR A 397 -34.02 1.25 -1.22
C THR A 397 -33.73 1.85 0.16
N THR A 398 -32.62 1.54 0.84
CA THR A 398 -32.36 2.06 2.19
C THR A 398 -31.49 3.32 2.19
N ARG A 399 -32.08 4.45 1.76
CA ARG A 399 -31.49 5.79 1.87
C ARG A 399 -31.23 6.22 3.33
N THR A 400 -31.93 5.63 4.30
CA THR A 400 -32.01 6.10 5.69
C THR A 400 -30.77 5.85 6.56
N GLN A 401 -29.68 5.26 6.04
CA GLN A 401 -28.49 4.93 6.83
C GLN A 401 -27.16 5.47 6.28
N LEU A 402 -27.13 6.07 5.09
CA LEU A 402 -25.89 6.58 4.53
C LEU A 402 -25.60 8.00 5.05
N GLN A 403 -24.49 8.14 5.79
CA GLN A 403 -24.03 9.42 6.33
C GLN A 403 -22.52 9.57 6.13
N LYS A 404 -22.02 10.81 6.27
CA LYS A 404 -20.57 11.07 6.28
C LYS A 404 -19.87 10.16 7.30
N GLY A 405 -18.79 9.52 6.89
CA GLY A 405 -18.03 8.56 7.68
C GLY A 405 -18.51 7.11 7.57
N THR A 406 -19.54 6.82 6.77
CA THR A 406 -19.95 5.43 6.50
C THR A 406 -18.86 4.71 5.71
N LEU A 407 -18.43 3.55 6.20
CA LEU A 407 -17.37 2.76 5.60
C LEU A 407 -17.91 1.88 4.45
N LEU A 408 -17.06 1.65 3.47
CA LEU A 408 -17.38 0.93 2.24
C LEU A 408 -16.35 -0.19 2.02
N GLN A 409 -16.84 -1.36 1.65
CA GLN A 409 -16.02 -2.53 1.32
C GLN A 409 -16.17 -2.91 -0.14
N GLU A 410 -15.09 -3.31 -0.79
CA GLU A 410 -15.06 -3.82 -2.16
C GLU A 410 -16.14 -4.91 -2.36
N ARG A 411 -16.92 -4.77 -3.44
CA ARG A 411 -17.86 -5.78 -3.92
C ARG A 411 -17.46 -6.25 -5.31
N ILE A 412 -17.37 -5.33 -6.27
CA ILE A 412 -17.03 -5.59 -7.67
C ILE A 412 -16.02 -4.56 -8.16
N ARG A 413 -14.91 -5.02 -8.73
CA ARG A 413 -13.98 -4.21 -9.53
C ARG A 413 -14.40 -4.19 -10.99
N THR A 414 -14.16 -3.07 -11.66
CA THR A 414 -14.30 -2.90 -13.11
C THR A 414 -12.94 -2.77 -13.74
N ILE A 415 -12.56 -3.77 -14.52
CA ILE A 415 -11.25 -3.92 -15.14
C ILE A 415 -11.39 -3.54 -16.63
N PRO A 416 -10.66 -2.54 -17.14
CA PRO A 416 -10.71 -2.20 -18.57
C PRO A 416 -10.23 -3.36 -19.45
N LYS A 417 -10.93 -3.65 -20.55
CA LYS A 417 -10.53 -4.71 -21.50
C LYS A 417 -9.23 -4.40 -22.25
N ASP A 418 -8.87 -3.13 -22.33
CA ASP A 418 -7.77 -2.58 -23.12
C ASP A 418 -6.57 -2.14 -22.27
N LEU A 419 -6.48 -2.58 -21.00
CA LEU A 419 -5.36 -2.29 -20.11
C LEU A 419 -4.02 -2.37 -20.83
N THR A 420 -3.23 -1.30 -20.72
CA THR A 420 -1.98 -1.10 -21.45
C THR A 420 -0.76 -1.26 -20.56
N LEU A 421 0.33 -1.77 -21.15
CA LEU A 421 1.65 -1.67 -20.54
C LEU A 421 2.29 -0.33 -20.97
N LYS A 422 2.45 0.57 -20.01
CA LYS A 422 3.09 1.89 -20.16
C LYS A 422 4.61 1.76 -20.25
N ILE A 423 5.21 2.21 -21.35
CA ILE A 423 6.65 2.17 -21.63
C ILE A 423 7.19 3.59 -21.83
N GLY A 424 8.25 3.93 -21.11
CA GLY A 424 9.02 5.16 -21.31
C GLY A 424 10.11 4.99 -22.36
N LEU A 425 10.56 6.09 -22.96
CA LEU A 425 11.73 6.11 -23.86
C LEU A 425 12.83 6.94 -23.20
N ASP A 426 14.02 6.36 -23.08
CA ASP A 426 15.19 7.04 -22.52
C ASP A 426 15.77 8.05 -23.53
N ASP A 427 15.41 9.31 -23.37
CA ASP A 427 15.86 10.41 -24.22
C ASP A 427 17.33 10.79 -24.02
N THR A 428 18.00 10.24 -22.99
CA THR A 428 19.43 10.42 -22.77
C THR A 428 20.29 9.43 -23.55
N SER A 429 19.74 8.26 -23.91
CA SER A 429 20.44 7.21 -24.67
C SER A 429 20.00 7.08 -26.12
N LEU A 430 18.85 7.66 -26.49
CA LEU A 430 18.24 7.56 -27.82
C LEU A 430 18.21 8.92 -28.52
N ASP A 431 18.65 8.98 -29.78
CA ASP A 431 18.51 10.19 -30.61
C ASP A 431 17.05 10.39 -31.08
N SER A 432 16.70 11.59 -31.54
CA SER A 432 15.34 11.96 -31.94
C SER A 432 14.73 11.05 -33.03
N ASN A 433 15.53 10.54 -33.96
CA ASN A 433 15.03 9.63 -35.01
C ASN A 433 14.76 8.25 -34.43
N THR A 434 15.66 7.77 -33.58
CA THR A 434 15.52 6.51 -32.83
C THR A 434 14.29 6.54 -31.92
N ILE A 435 14.05 7.63 -31.20
CA ILE A 435 12.84 7.83 -30.36
C ILE A 435 11.57 7.74 -31.22
N LYS A 436 11.55 8.41 -32.38
CA LYS A 436 10.38 8.39 -33.28
C LYS A 436 10.09 6.98 -33.79
N GLN A 437 11.12 6.24 -34.20
CA GLN A 437 11.00 4.85 -34.65
C GLN A 437 10.55 3.93 -33.52
N ALA A 438 11.21 4.00 -32.35
CA ALA A 438 10.84 3.21 -31.18
C ALA A 438 9.39 3.44 -30.79
N LYS A 439 8.96 4.71 -30.72
CA LYS A 439 7.57 5.07 -30.42
C LYS A 439 6.59 4.45 -31.42
N GLN A 440 6.86 4.59 -32.72
CA GLN A 440 5.99 4.04 -33.76
C GLN A 440 5.87 2.51 -33.68
N THR A 441 6.99 1.80 -33.51
CA THR A 441 7.00 0.34 -33.47
C THR A 441 6.40 -0.21 -32.17
N LEU A 442 6.68 0.42 -31.02
CA LEU A 442 6.09 0.01 -29.73
C LEU A 442 4.57 0.23 -29.71
N GLN A 443 4.09 1.37 -30.24
CA GLN A 443 2.66 1.65 -30.31
C GLN A 443 1.89 0.75 -31.30
N ALA A 444 2.59 0.08 -32.22
CA ALA A 444 1.99 -0.93 -33.09
C ALA A 444 1.68 -2.24 -32.35
N ILE A 445 2.32 -2.49 -31.21
CA ILE A 445 2.01 -3.64 -30.36
C ILE A 445 0.71 -3.34 -29.60
N ARG A 446 -0.31 -4.18 -29.81
CA ARG A 446 -1.60 -4.08 -29.13
C ARG A 446 -1.40 -4.01 -27.60
N ARG A 447 -2.09 -3.09 -26.94
CA ARG A 447 -2.04 -2.86 -25.48
C ARG A 447 -0.67 -2.44 -24.95
N ILE A 448 0.16 -1.80 -25.77
CA ILE A 448 1.34 -1.04 -25.34
C ILE A 448 1.07 0.45 -25.51
N GLU A 449 1.41 1.23 -24.49
CA GLU A 449 1.30 2.68 -24.51
C GLU A 449 2.68 3.28 -24.26
N VAL A 450 3.08 4.24 -25.10
CA VAL A 450 4.37 4.92 -24.96
C VAL A 450 4.15 6.30 -24.37
N LEU A 451 4.72 6.54 -23.19
CA LEU A 451 4.53 7.76 -22.41
C LEU A 451 5.86 8.53 -22.24
N PRO A 452 5.80 9.87 -22.18
CA PRO A 452 6.98 10.67 -21.87
C PRO A 452 7.46 10.40 -20.43
N LEU A 453 8.79 10.31 -20.26
CA LEU A 453 9.41 10.33 -18.94
C LEU A 453 9.11 11.64 -18.22
N GLU A 454 9.22 11.62 -16.90
CA GLU A 454 8.99 12.68 -15.92
C GLU A 454 7.55 13.19 -15.80
N LYS A 455 6.72 13.00 -16.83
CA LYS A 455 5.32 13.48 -16.87
C LYS A 455 4.29 12.41 -16.53
N SER A 456 4.65 11.14 -16.62
CA SER A 456 3.72 10.04 -16.42
C SER A 456 4.41 8.83 -15.79
N GLN A 457 3.65 8.03 -15.05
CA GLN A 457 4.15 6.75 -14.57
C GLN A 457 4.38 5.80 -15.76
N VAL A 458 5.56 5.20 -15.82
CA VAL A 458 5.91 4.15 -16.78
C VAL A 458 6.31 2.88 -16.01
N HIS A 459 6.05 1.72 -16.58
CA HIS A 459 6.40 0.43 -15.96
C HIS A 459 7.82 -0.02 -16.31
N TYR A 460 8.28 0.30 -17.52
CA TYR A 460 9.63 0.01 -17.99
C TYR A 460 10.11 1.14 -18.90
N ILE A 461 11.42 1.28 -19.04
CA ILE A 461 12.02 2.27 -19.94
C ILE A 461 12.79 1.55 -21.04
N PHE A 462 12.40 1.77 -22.30
CA PHE A 462 13.16 1.31 -23.45
C PHE A 462 14.31 2.27 -23.73
N GLY A 463 15.52 1.73 -23.85
CA GLY A 463 16.73 2.53 -24.03
C GLY A 463 17.89 1.75 -24.61
N ARG A 464 19.02 2.43 -24.78
CA ARG A 464 20.28 1.86 -25.26
C ARG A 464 21.31 1.79 -24.13
N MET A 465 22.02 0.68 -24.00
CA MET A 465 23.12 0.57 -23.05
C MET A 465 24.27 1.49 -23.45
N THR A 466 24.40 2.64 -22.79
CA THR A 466 25.51 3.58 -23.03
C THR A 466 26.75 3.20 -22.24
N LYS A 467 27.92 3.70 -22.64
CA LYS A 467 29.17 3.49 -21.88
C LYS A 467 29.06 4.05 -20.46
N THR A 468 28.46 5.22 -20.31
CA THR A 468 28.22 5.87 -19.01
C THR A 468 27.32 5.01 -18.14
N LYS A 469 26.17 4.57 -18.66
CA LYS A 469 25.23 3.71 -17.93
C LYS A 469 25.87 2.38 -17.54
N TYR A 470 26.64 1.77 -18.43
CA TYR A 470 27.38 0.53 -18.12
C TYR A 470 28.33 0.72 -16.93
N GLN A 471 29.08 1.81 -16.90
CA GLN A 471 29.99 2.13 -15.78
C GLN A 471 29.24 2.38 -14.47
N GLU A 472 28.11 3.10 -14.52
CA GLU A 472 27.24 3.32 -13.36
C GLU A 472 26.72 2.00 -12.77
N LEU A 473 26.18 1.11 -13.61
CA LEU A 473 25.65 -0.18 -13.17
C LEU A 473 26.76 -1.12 -12.67
N GLN A 474 27.95 -1.03 -13.26
CA GLN A 474 29.12 -1.78 -12.79
C GLN A 474 29.56 -1.34 -11.39
N GLN A 475 29.54 -0.04 -11.10
CA GLN A 475 29.84 0.48 -9.76
C GLN A 475 28.82 -0.02 -8.72
N LYS A 476 27.57 -0.23 -9.14
CA LYS A 476 26.50 -0.85 -8.34
C LYS A 476 26.59 -2.38 -8.25
N ARG A 477 27.63 -2.99 -8.81
CA ARG A 477 27.88 -4.44 -8.81
C ARG A 477 26.74 -5.26 -9.44
N MET A 478 26.05 -4.70 -10.43
CA MET A 478 25.02 -5.42 -11.18
C MET A 478 25.65 -6.59 -11.97
N PRO A 479 25.16 -7.83 -11.81
CA PRO A 479 25.65 -8.98 -12.56
C PRO A 479 25.19 -8.95 -14.02
N ASN A 480 25.91 -9.66 -14.90
CA ASN A 480 25.51 -9.92 -16.29
C ASN A 480 25.14 -8.66 -17.11
N LEU A 481 25.97 -7.62 -17.04
CA LEU A 481 25.73 -6.39 -17.79
C LEU A 481 25.75 -6.64 -19.30
N PRO A 482 24.77 -6.09 -20.05
CA PRO A 482 24.67 -6.28 -21.48
C PRO A 482 25.74 -5.46 -22.23
N PRO A 483 26.07 -5.85 -23.48
CA PRO A 483 27.05 -5.12 -24.28
C PRO A 483 26.68 -3.66 -24.50
N VAL A 484 27.65 -2.75 -24.41
CA VAL A 484 27.46 -1.33 -24.76
C VAL A 484 26.99 -1.21 -26.22
N GLY A 485 25.91 -0.46 -26.43
CA GLY A 485 25.27 -0.27 -27.73
C GLY A 485 24.04 -1.16 -27.98
N SER A 486 23.77 -2.14 -27.12
CA SER A 486 22.56 -2.99 -27.21
C SER A 486 21.29 -2.23 -26.78
N PHE A 487 20.15 -2.59 -27.38
CA PHE A 487 18.83 -2.10 -26.99
C PHE A 487 18.14 -3.08 -26.04
N GLY A 488 17.46 -2.55 -25.03
CA GLY A 488 16.75 -3.36 -24.04
C GLY A 488 15.82 -2.52 -23.16
N LEU A 489 15.35 -3.17 -22.08
CA LEU A 489 14.46 -2.55 -21.10
C LEU A 489 15.22 -2.31 -19.80
N PHE A 490 15.06 -1.11 -19.26
CA PHE A 490 15.49 -0.72 -17.94
C PHE A 490 14.28 -0.65 -17.00
N SER A 491 14.54 -0.72 -15.69
CA SER A 491 13.53 -0.34 -14.70
C SER A 491 13.19 1.15 -14.78
N PRO A 492 12.06 1.61 -14.20
CA PRO A 492 11.68 3.02 -14.20
C PRO A 492 12.69 3.97 -13.54
N THR A 493 13.63 3.45 -12.73
CA THR A 493 14.72 4.21 -12.11
C THR A 493 15.96 4.35 -12.97
N LEU A 494 16.03 3.68 -14.15
CA LEU A 494 17.22 3.59 -15.00
C LEU A 494 18.47 3.00 -14.32
N ASP A 495 18.27 2.36 -13.17
CA ASP A 495 19.34 1.86 -12.31
C ASP A 495 19.44 0.34 -12.29
N GLU A 496 18.50 -0.33 -12.97
CA GLU A 496 18.52 -1.76 -13.18
C GLU A 496 18.20 -2.07 -14.63
N ILE A 497 18.72 -3.21 -15.09
CA ILE A 497 18.39 -3.81 -16.37
C ILE A 497 17.33 -4.87 -16.14
N ILE A 498 16.38 -4.97 -17.06
CA ILE A 498 15.50 -6.13 -17.12
C ILE A 498 16.32 -7.28 -17.71
N SER A 499 16.60 -8.30 -16.91
CA SER A 499 17.35 -9.50 -17.31
C SER A 499 16.81 -10.06 -18.62
N THR A 500 17.69 -10.54 -19.51
CA THR A 500 17.35 -11.10 -20.84
C THR A 500 16.54 -10.18 -21.77
N SER A 501 16.47 -8.88 -21.51
CA SER A 501 15.82 -7.91 -22.41
C SER A 501 16.77 -7.28 -23.44
N PHE A 502 18.08 -7.31 -23.21
CA PHE A 502 19.06 -6.70 -24.10
C PHE A 502 19.51 -7.66 -25.20
N GLY A 503 19.59 -7.14 -26.43
CA GLY A 503 19.99 -7.89 -27.62
C GLY A 503 21.42 -7.59 -28.09
N ASP A 504 21.66 -7.74 -29.38
CA ASP A 504 22.95 -7.53 -30.02
C ASP A 504 23.26 -6.03 -30.25
N THR A 505 24.55 -5.68 -30.32
CA THR A 505 25.01 -4.28 -30.49
C THR A 505 24.71 -3.69 -31.88
N LYS A 506 24.47 -4.55 -32.88
CA LYS A 506 24.16 -4.16 -34.27
C LYS A 506 22.68 -4.24 -34.60
N GLU A 507 21.85 -4.59 -33.63
CA GLU A 507 20.40 -4.70 -33.79
C GLU A 507 19.80 -3.32 -34.12
N THR A 508 18.85 -3.28 -35.06
CA THR A 508 18.06 -2.07 -35.33
C THR A 508 17.00 -1.89 -34.24
N VAL A 509 16.50 -0.66 -34.10
CA VAL A 509 15.43 -0.36 -33.12
C VAL A 509 14.18 -1.20 -33.39
N ILE A 510 13.84 -1.42 -34.66
CA ILE A 510 12.69 -2.24 -35.06
C ILE A 510 12.88 -3.69 -34.62
N ASN A 511 14.03 -4.28 -34.94
CA ASN A 511 14.34 -5.67 -34.56
C ASN A 511 14.36 -5.83 -33.02
N ALA A 512 14.87 -4.84 -32.30
CA ALA A 512 14.87 -4.85 -30.84
C ALA A 512 13.45 -4.87 -30.25
N VAL A 513 12.54 -4.06 -30.81
CA VAL A 513 11.14 -4.03 -30.38
C VAL A 513 10.41 -5.33 -30.74
N GLU A 514 10.64 -5.88 -31.93
CA GLU A 514 10.10 -7.18 -32.35
C GLU A 514 10.54 -8.31 -31.42
N ARG A 515 11.84 -8.37 -31.09
CA ARG A 515 12.40 -9.33 -30.13
C ARG A 515 11.80 -9.18 -28.74
N LEU A 516 11.54 -7.95 -28.29
CA LEU A 516 10.96 -7.67 -26.98
C LEU A 516 9.45 -7.93 -26.90
N GLN A 517 8.75 -8.06 -28.02
CA GLN A 517 7.30 -8.16 -28.07
C GLN A 517 6.73 -9.29 -27.19
N PRO A 518 7.23 -10.55 -27.22
CA PRO A 518 6.74 -11.60 -26.33
C PRO A 518 6.93 -11.25 -24.85
N LYS A 519 8.04 -10.59 -24.52
CA LYS A 519 8.36 -10.20 -23.15
C LYS A 519 7.46 -9.09 -22.63
N LEU A 520 7.17 -8.09 -23.45
CA LEU A 520 6.22 -7.02 -23.13
C LEU A 520 4.81 -7.58 -22.89
N LYS A 521 4.38 -8.56 -23.68
CA LYS A 521 3.09 -9.26 -23.47
C LYS A 521 3.08 -10.04 -22.16
N SER A 522 4.15 -10.76 -21.82
CA SER A 522 4.28 -11.43 -20.51
C SER A 522 4.21 -10.45 -19.34
N PHE A 523 4.86 -9.29 -19.44
CA PHE A 523 4.79 -8.27 -18.39
C PHE A 523 3.39 -7.69 -18.22
N LEU A 524 2.67 -7.47 -19.32
CA LEU A 524 1.26 -7.07 -19.26
C LEU A 524 0.41 -8.14 -18.56
N ALA A 525 0.58 -9.41 -18.91
CA ALA A 525 -0.15 -10.52 -18.32
C ALA A 525 0.13 -10.64 -16.80
N ALA A 526 1.41 -10.63 -16.41
CA ALA A 526 1.82 -10.65 -15.01
C ALA A 526 1.24 -9.47 -14.23
N LYS A 527 1.25 -8.25 -14.81
CA LYS A 527 0.65 -7.06 -14.20
C LYS A 527 -0.84 -7.27 -13.94
N ILE A 528 -1.60 -7.78 -14.90
CA ILE A 528 -3.04 -8.00 -14.74
C ILE A 528 -3.33 -8.97 -13.59
N VAL A 529 -2.62 -10.11 -13.57
CA VAL A 529 -2.82 -11.13 -12.54
C VAL A 529 -2.42 -10.62 -11.16
N LYS A 530 -1.28 -9.94 -11.04
CA LYS A 530 -0.73 -9.48 -9.76
C LYS A 530 -1.43 -8.24 -9.24
N ASP A 531 -1.40 -7.16 -10.02
CA ASP A 531 -1.73 -5.81 -9.55
C ASP A 531 -3.24 -5.60 -9.49
N ILE A 532 -3.94 -6.14 -10.49
CA ILE A 532 -5.34 -5.81 -10.77
C ILE A 532 -6.29 -6.84 -10.15
N LEU A 533 -5.95 -8.13 -10.23
CA LEU A 533 -6.74 -9.19 -9.63
C LEU A 533 -6.39 -9.46 -8.15
N GLY A 534 -5.20 -9.08 -7.70
CA GLY A 534 -4.76 -9.24 -6.32
C GLY A 534 -5.77 -8.65 -5.32
N ASN A 535 -6.31 -9.49 -4.44
CA ASN A 535 -7.40 -9.10 -3.54
C ASN A 535 -7.35 -9.82 -2.18
N THR A 536 -6.16 -10.25 -1.72
CA THR A 536 -5.94 -10.94 -0.44
C THR A 536 -6.63 -10.25 0.75
N ASN A 537 -6.61 -8.92 0.79
CA ASN A 537 -7.19 -8.14 1.89
C ASN A 537 -8.70 -7.88 1.76
N THR A 538 -9.28 -8.11 0.57
CA THR A 538 -10.66 -7.74 0.27
C THR A 538 -11.56 -8.93 -0.07
N SER A 539 -10.97 -10.06 -0.48
CA SER A 539 -11.69 -11.29 -0.79
C SER A 539 -12.51 -11.80 0.40
N LYS A 540 -13.71 -12.29 0.11
CA LYS A 540 -14.58 -12.95 1.09
C LYS A 540 -14.46 -14.48 1.07
N ILE A 541 -13.71 -15.04 0.13
CA ILE A 541 -13.36 -16.47 0.15
C ILE A 541 -12.40 -16.72 1.31
N ASN A 542 -12.58 -17.81 2.03
CA ASN A 542 -11.75 -18.26 3.14
C ASN A 542 -10.79 -19.35 2.69
N ILE A 543 -9.55 -18.97 2.43
CA ILE A 543 -8.51 -19.87 1.96
C ILE A 543 -7.17 -19.52 2.61
N THR A 544 -6.39 -20.56 2.90
CA THR A 544 -5.00 -20.46 3.35
C THR A 544 -4.11 -21.21 2.37
N ALA A 545 -2.99 -20.63 1.97
CA ALA A 545 -1.99 -21.25 1.12
C ALA A 545 -0.62 -21.13 1.76
N SER A 546 0.06 -22.26 1.93
CA SER A 546 1.39 -22.32 2.55
C SER A 546 2.38 -22.96 1.58
N MET A 547 3.56 -22.37 1.42
CA MET A 547 4.70 -22.97 0.73
C MET A 547 5.56 -23.69 1.78
N VAL A 548 5.90 -24.95 1.53
CA VAL A 548 6.66 -25.80 2.45
C VAL A 548 7.78 -26.53 1.72
N VAL A 549 8.82 -26.93 2.46
CA VAL A 549 9.85 -27.83 1.95
C VAL A 549 9.22 -29.21 1.70
N ALA A 550 9.45 -29.78 0.52
CA ALA A 550 8.93 -31.10 0.18
C ALA A 550 9.54 -32.17 1.11
N GLY A 551 8.74 -33.15 1.53
CA GLY A 551 9.15 -34.27 2.39
C GLY A 551 9.02 -34.01 3.90
N ASN A 552 9.55 -32.90 4.43
CA ASN A 552 9.47 -32.60 5.88
C ASN A 552 8.41 -31.55 6.24
N GLN A 553 7.78 -30.92 5.23
CA GLN A 553 6.71 -29.92 5.38
C GLN A 553 7.08 -28.73 6.27
N LYS A 554 8.38 -28.40 6.37
CA LYS A 554 8.81 -27.18 7.06
C LYS A 554 8.24 -25.97 6.32
N LEU A 555 7.52 -25.12 7.05
CA LEU A 555 6.94 -23.90 6.52
C LEU A 555 8.04 -22.96 5.99
N LEU A 556 7.90 -22.53 4.74
CA LEU A 556 8.73 -21.52 4.10
C LEU A 556 8.04 -20.17 4.10
N ALA A 557 6.76 -20.15 3.69
CA ALA A 557 5.93 -18.95 3.66
C ALA A 557 4.44 -19.32 3.68
N GLU A 558 3.58 -18.37 4.06
CA GLU A 558 2.13 -18.56 4.12
C GLU A 558 1.40 -17.27 3.74
N THR A 559 0.26 -17.42 3.07
CA THR A 559 -0.67 -16.34 2.75
C THR A 559 -2.11 -16.79 2.99
N PHE A 560 -3.00 -15.86 3.35
CA PHE A 560 -4.40 -16.14 3.63
C PHE A 560 -5.26 -14.90 3.44
N THR A 561 -6.53 -15.12 3.11
CA THR A 561 -7.54 -14.06 3.00
C THR A 561 -7.92 -13.52 4.38
N THR A 562 -7.82 -12.20 4.59
CA THR A 562 -7.93 -11.63 5.94
C THR A 562 -9.36 -11.44 6.44
N ARG A 563 -10.33 -11.18 5.55
CA ARG A 563 -11.71 -10.79 5.92
C ARG A 563 -12.62 -11.93 6.37
N SER A 564 -12.33 -13.15 5.98
CA SER A 564 -13.17 -14.32 6.30
C SER A 564 -12.99 -14.82 7.73
N ILE A 565 -11.92 -14.42 8.42
CA ILE A 565 -11.63 -14.78 9.83
C ILE A 565 -12.68 -14.17 10.80
N GLN A 566 -13.32 -13.06 10.43
CA GLN A 566 -14.23 -12.32 11.32
C GLN A 566 -15.66 -12.87 11.40
N GLN A 567 -16.11 -13.71 10.45
CA GLN A 567 -17.48 -14.25 10.50
C GLN A 567 -17.70 -15.25 11.65
N ASN A 568 -16.64 -15.72 12.33
CA ASN A 568 -16.74 -16.77 13.36
C ASN A 568 -16.33 -16.37 14.79
N ILE A 569 -15.91 -15.13 15.07
CA ILE A 569 -15.43 -14.79 16.42
C ILE A 569 -15.93 -13.41 16.83
N GLY A 570 -16.95 -13.40 17.69
CA GLY A 570 -17.29 -12.25 18.50
C GLY A 570 -16.05 -11.79 19.26
N VAL A 571 -15.83 -10.47 19.29
CA VAL A 571 -14.76 -9.79 20.01
C VAL A 571 -14.67 -10.36 21.43
N GLY A 572 -13.74 -11.28 21.69
CA GLY A 572 -13.72 -12.01 22.95
C GLY A 572 -12.68 -13.11 23.08
N ASN A 573 -12.47 -13.97 22.08
CA ASN A 573 -11.50 -15.06 22.21
C ASN A 573 -10.81 -15.36 20.88
N ARG A 574 -9.67 -14.69 20.63
CA ARG A 574 -8.73 -15.12 19.60
C ARG A 574 -8.10 -16.44 20.06
N PRO A 575 -8.13 -17.54 19.29
CA PRO A 575 -7.12 -18.57 19.41
C PRO A 575 -5.80 -17.87 19.11
N GLN A 576 -4.99 -17.65 20.14
CA GLN A 576 -3.59 -17.32 19.89
C GLN A 576 -3.00 -18.52 19.15
N PRO A 577 -2.36 -18.32 17.99
CA PRO A 577 -1.57 -19.39 17.40
C PRO A 577 -0.60 -19.88 18.48
N THR A 578 -0.58 -21.20 18.71
CA THR A 578 0.20 -21.87 19.78
C THR A 578 1.70 -21.67 19.62
N LYS A 579 2.13 -21.02 18.54
CA LYS A 579 3.40 -20.32 18.42
C LYS A 579 3.15 -18.93 17.81
N PRO A 580 3.69 -17.84 18.38
CA PRO A 580 3.73 -16.57 17.68
C PRO A 580 4.52 -16.79 16.38
N ILE A 581 3.89 -16.57 15.24
CA ILE A 581 4.63 -16.44 13.98
C ILE A 581 5.43 -15.15 14.12
N LYS A 582 6.70 -15.35 14.42
CA LYS A 582 7.73 -14.34 14.28
C LYS A 582 7.87 -14.06 12.79
N PHE A 583 7.25 -12.97 12.32
CA PHE A 583 7.65 -12.31 11.06
C PHE A 583 9.15 -11.90 11.08
N SER A 584 9.80 -12.00 12.25
CA SER A 584 11.20 -11.70 12.53
C SER A 584 12.23 -12.75 12.06
N ASP A 585 11.87 -13.70 11.20
CA ASP A 585 12.88 -14.49 10.47
C ASP A 585 13.14 -13.92 9.04
N LEU A 586 12.66 -12.69 8.80
CA LEU A 586 13.23 -11.63 7.95
C LEU A 586 13.43 -11.95 6.45
N GLY A 587 12.39 -11.65 5.67
CA GLY A 587 12.48 -11.42 4.23
C GLY A 587 11.75 -12.45 3.37
N VAL A 588 11.61 -12.10 2.09
CA VAL A 588 11.22 -13.03 1.02
C VAL A 588 12.08 -14.31 1.14
N PRO A 589 11.49 -15.51 1.25
CA PRO A 589 12.24 -16.74 1.48
C PRO A 589 13.27 -16.98 0.37
N LYS A 590 14.53 -17.18 0.77
CA LYS A 590 15.62 -17.51 -0.16
C LYS A 590 15.64 -19.01 -0.42
N LEU A 591 15.40 -19.40 -1.67
CA LEU A 591 15.27 -20.77 -2.12
C LEU A 591 16.46 -21.15 -3.02
N PRO A 592 17.36 -22.03 -2.56
CA PRO A 592 18.46 -22.53 -3.38
C PRO A 592 17.97 -23.29 -4.61
N VAL A 593 18.67 -23.15 -5.73
CA VAL A 593 18.44 -23.98 -6.93
C VAL A 593 18.52 -25.47 -6.56
N GLY A 594 17.57 -26.25 -7.05
CA GLY A 594 17.38 -27.67 -6.75
C GLY A 594 16.57 -27.97 -5.48
N MET A 595 16.19 -26.96 -4.70
CA MET A 595 15.29 -27.16 -3.57
C MET A 595 13.92 -27.66 -4.05
N LYS A 596 13.43 -28.72 -3.42
CA LYS A 596 12.09 -29.27 -3.70
C LYS A 596 11.06 -28.62 -2.79
N ILE A 597 10.01 -28.06 -3.36
CA ILE A 597 8.93 -27.41 -2.62
C ILE A 597 7.58 -28.13 -2.82
N ALA A 598 6.65 -27.87 -1.92
CA ALA A 598 5.25 -28.24 -2.04
C ALA A 598 4.37 -27.10 -1.55
N PHE A 599 3.11 -27.09 -1.98
CA PHE A 599 2.09 -26.16 -1.53
C PHE A 599 1.05 -26.89 -0.70
N GLN A 600 0.61 -26.27 0.38
CA GLN A 600 -0.48 -26.75 1.21
C GLN A 600 -1.63 -25.75 1.11
N ILE A 601 -2.74 -26.17 0.51
CA ILE A 601 -3.92 -25.32 0.31
C ILE A 601 -5.03 -25.82 1.22
N GLN A 602 -5.55 -24.93 2.06
CA GLN A 602 -6.66 -25.21 2.95
C GLN A 602 -7.90 -24.43 2.52
N ASN A 603 -8.92 -25.17 2.06
CA ASN A 603 -10.23 -24.61 1.83
C ASN A 603 -10.98 -24.51 3.17
N ASN A 604 -11.22 -23.29 3.66
CA ASN A 604 -11.95 -23.05 4.89
C ASN A 604 -13.42 -22.67 4.64
N GLU A 605 -13.88 -22.76 3.39
CA GLU A 605 -15.29 -22.57 3.03
C GLU A 605 -16.12 -23.82 3.37
N SER A 606 -17.44 -23.62 3.40
CA SER A 606 -18.42 -24.72 3.37
C SER A 606 -18.74 -25.21 1.94
N ALA A 607 -18.12 -24.61 0.92
CA ALA A 607 -18.31 -24.92 -0.48
C ALA A 607 -16.97 -25.30 -1.15
N PRO A 608 -16.99 -26.10 -2.23
CA PRO A 608 -15.78 -26.42 -2.98
C PRO A 608 -15.17 -25.17 -3.63
N LEU A 609 -13.86 -25.17 -3.79
CA LEU A 609 -13.11 -24.12 -4.47
C LEU A 609 -12.34 -24.67 -5.67
N HIS A 610 -12.38 -23.96 -6.79
CA HIS A 610 -11.50 -24.15 -7.93
C HIS A 610 -10.20 -23.40 -7.68
N VAL A 611 -9.07 -24.11 -7.64
CA VAL A 611 -7.76 -23.56 -7.31
C VAL A 611 -6.77 -23.78 -8.45
N SER A 612 -5.93 -22.77 -8.71
CA SER A 612 -4.77 -22.84 -9.59
C SER A 612 -3.57 -22.16 -8.92
N ILE A 613 -2.36 -22.66 -9.22
CA ILE A 613 -1.10 -22.08 -8.75
C ILE A 613 -0.23 -21.81 -9.97
N LEU A 614 0.18 -20.56 -10.11
CA LEU A 614 1.07 -20.08 -11.18
C LEU A 614 2.40 -19.67 -10.54
N GLY A 615 3.53 -20.02 -11.15
CA GLY A 615 4.84 -19.52 -10.79
C GLY A 615 5.29 -18.47 -11.79
N ILE A 616 5.73 -17.29 -11.35
CA ILE A 616 6.32 -16.25 -12.21
C ILE A 616 7.77 -16.03 -11.77
N ASP A 617 8.72 -16.17 -12.69
CA ASP A 617 10.15 -16.03 -12.40
C ASP A 617 10.67 -14.58 -12.58
N SER A 618 11.94 -14.36 -12.24
CA SER A 618 12.60 -13.04 -12.31
C SER A 618 12.74 -12.49 -13.73
N THR A 619 12.53 -13.32 -14.75
CA THR A 619 12.53 -12.91 -16.16
C THR A 619 11.13 -12.63 -16.70
N GLY A 620 10.09 -12.85 -15.90
CA GLY A 620 8.68 -12.73 -16.31
C GLY A 620 8.17 -13.93 -17.11
N ARG A 621 8.84 -15.09 -17.04
CA ARG A 621 8.28 -16.34 -17.56
C ARG A 621 7.33 -16.93 -16.52
N MET A 622 6.27 -17.55 -16.98
CA MET A 622 5.26 -18.16 -16.12
C MET A 622 5.23 -19.68 -16.30
N ASP A 623 5.06 -20.40 -15.21
CA ASP A 623 4.78 -21.82 -15.18
C ASP A 623 3.40 -22.07 -14.54
N VAL A 624 2.62 -23.00 -15.10
CA VAL A 624 1.42 -23.51 -14.43
C VAL A 624 1.86 -24.66 -13.52
N ILE A 625 1.93 -24.40 -12.22
CA ILE A 625 2.31 -25.37 -11.18
C ILE A 625 1.12 -26.28 -10.85
N PHE A 626 -0.08 -25.70 -10.76
CA PHE A 626 -1.33 -26.42 -10.51
C PHE A 626 -2.48 -25.83 -11.33
N PRO A 627 -3.26 -26.65 -12.06
CA PRO A 627 -3.28 -28.11 -12.02
C PRO A 627 -2.13 -28.76 -12.80
N TYR A 628 -1.43 -29.70 -12.15
CA TYR A 628 -0.44 -30.56 -12.80
C TYR A 628 -1.04 -31.89 -13.28
N ASP A 629 -2.32 -32.15 -12.96
CA ASP A 629 -3.14 -33.24 -13.48
C ASP A 629 -4.25 -32.65 -14.37
N ARG A 630 -4.62 -33.34 -15.45
CA ARG A 630 -5.57 -32.88 -16.46
C ARG A 630 -6.93 -33.56 -16.36
N SER A 631 -7.15 -34.36 -15.32
CA SER A 631 -8.43 -34.99 -15.01
C SER A 631 -9.54 -33.98 -14.71
N GLU A 632 -10.80 -34.37 -14.93
CA GLU A 632 -11.94 -33.54 -14.57
C GLU A 632 -11.99 -33.34 -13.05
N GLY A 633 -12.07 -32.08 -12.61
CA GLY A 633 -12.08 -31.74 -11.19
C GLY A 633 -10.69 -31.68 -10.54
N ALA A 634 -9.60 -31.83 -11.28
CA ALA A 634 -8.22 -31.73 -10.77
C ALA A 634 -7.90 -30.40 -10.06
N THR A 635 -8.73 -29.37 -10.25
CA THR A 635 -8.60 -28.05 -9.63
C THR A 635 -9.48 -27.87 -8.39
N ILE A 636 -10.36 -28.83 -8.08
CA ILE A 636 -11.36 -28.69 -7.02
C ILE A 636 -10.78 -29.15 -5.69
N ILE A 637 -10.81 -28.26 -4.71
CA ILE A 637 -10.53 -28.56 -3.31
C ILE A 637 -11.85 -28.56 -2.53
N GLN A 638 -12.16 -29.68 -1.91
CA GLN A 638 -13.44 -29.89 -1.22
C GLN A 638 -13.56 -28.99 0.03
N PRO A 639 -14.80 -28.73 0.49
CA PRO A 639 -15.02 -27.96 1.72
C PRO A 639 -14.22 -28.48 2.90
N ARG A 640 -13.62 -27.59 3.69
CA ARG A 640 -12.82 -27.93 4.89
C ARG A 640 -11.62 -28.84 4.63
N GLN A 641 -11.26 -29.08 3.37
CA GLN A 641 -10.14 -29.94 3.02
C GLN A 641 -8.82 -29.17 3.05
N LYS A 642 -7.77 -29.83 3.55
CA LYS A 642 -6.38 -29.42 3.41
C LYS A 642 -5.71 -30.33 2.39
N LEU A 643 -5.23 -29.77 1.28
CA LEU A 643 -4.61 -30.51 0.18
C LEU A 643 -3.11 -30.18 0.11
N LEU A 644 -2.28 -31.22 -0.01
CA LEU A 644 -0.85 -31.08 -0.31
C LEU A 644 -0.64 -31.24 -1.82
N ILE A 645 0.12 -30.33 -2.42
CA ILE A 645 0.35 -30.23 -3.86
C ILE A 645 1.89 -30.19 -4.10
N PRO A 646 2.48 -31.13 -4.83
CA PRO A 646 1.82 -32.25 -5.47
C PRO A 646 1.38 -33.29 -4.43
N GLN A 647 0.28 -33.99 -4.75
CA GLN A 647 -0.19 -35.13 -3.97
C GLN A 647 0.81 -36.30 -4.07
N PRO A 648 0.91 -37.14 -3.04
CA PRO A 648 1.69 -38.37 -3.12
C PRO A 648 1.27 -39.21 -4.34
N PRO A 649 2.23 -39.81 -5.07
CA PRO A 649 1.89 -40.65 -6.23
C PRO A 649 1.11 -41.89 -5.78
N GLU A 650 0.14 -42.32 -6.59
CA GLU A 650 -0.51 -43.62 -6.39
C GLU A 650 0.42 -44.77 -6.81
N PRO A 651 0.19 -46.02 -6.34
CA PRO A 651 1.01 -47.16 -6.72
C PRO A 651 1.11 -47.33 -8.25
N GLY A 652 2.31 -47.19 -8.80
CA GLY A 652 2.57 -47.29 -10.24
C GLY A 652 2.69 -45.94 -10.96
N GLU A 653 2.48 -44.82 -10.28
CA GLU A 653 2.68 -43.48 -10.82
C GLU A 653 4.09 -42.92 -10.53
N ASN A 654 4.58 -42.09 -11.45
CA ASN A 654 5.81 -41.34 -11.20
C ASN A 654 5.53 -40.14 -10.27
N PRO A 655 6.43 -39.86 -9.30
CA PRO A 655 6.28 -38.71 -8.43
C PRO A 655 6.42 -37.39 -9.21
N THR A 656 5.46 -36.48 -9.03
CA THR A 656 5.59 -35.09 -9.48
C THR A 656 6.42 -34.32 -8.44
N THR A 657 7.40 -33.53 -8.89
CA THR A 657 8.19 -32.63 -8.03
C THR A 657 8.11 -31.19 -8.54
N PHE A 658 8.16 -30.24 -7.62
CA PHE A 658 8.35 -28.82 -7.93
C PHE A 658 9.74 -28.43 -7.45
N ASP A 659 10.67 -28.34 -8.40
CA ASP A 659 12.06 -28.06 -8.14
C ASP A 659 12.34 -26.59 -8.47
N ILE A 660 13.00 -25.88 -7.54
CA ILE A 660 13.43 -24.51 -7.77
C ILE A 660 14.56 -24.51 -8.80
N SER A 661 14.43 -23.71 -9.86
CA SER A 661 15.40 -23.65 -10.96
C SER A 661 15.84 -22.21 -11.25
N GLU A 662 16.90 -22.07 -12.03
CA GLU A 662 17.27 -20.79 -12.63
C GLU A 662 16.12 -20.17 -13.46
N PRO A 663 16.09 -18.83 -13.62
CA PRO A 663 17.10 -17.84 -13.26
C PRO A 663 17.12 -17.50 -11.76
N LEU A 664 18.30 -17.10 -11.28
CA LEU A 664 18.43 -16.49 -9.96
C LEU A 664 17.63 -15.18 -9.88
N GLY A 665 17.26 -14.80 -8.67
CA GLY A 665 16.50 -13.59 -8.38
C GLY A 665 15.06 -13.90 -7.96
N PHE A 666 14.25 -12.86 -7.90
CA PHE A 666 12.94 -12.93 -7.28
C PHE A 666 11.89 -13.57 -8.18
N GLY A 667 11.08 -14.44 -7.61
CA GLY A 667 9.90 -15.03 -8.24
C GLY A 667 8.70 -14.99 -7.30
N GLU A 668 7.53 -15.31 -7.82
CA GLU A 668 6.28 -15.32 -7.06
C GLU A 668 5.44 -16.53 -7.42
N ALA A 669 4.82 -17.15 -6.40
CA ALA A 669 3.77 -18.13 -6.60
C ALA A 669 2.42 -17.43 -6.41
N VAL A 670 1.62 -17.36 -7.48
CA VAL A 670 0.27 -16.78 -7.47
C VAL A 670 -0.76 -17.89 -7.29
N ILE A 671 -1.54 -17.80 -6.22
CA ILE A 671 -2.63 -18.72 -5.90
C ILE A 671 -3.95 -18.04 -6.28
N ILE A 672 -4.68 -18.66 -7.20
CA ILE A 672 -5.99 -18.23 -7.64
C ILE A 672 -7.01 -19.23 -7.11
N ALA A 673 -8.02 -18.77 -6.38
CA ALA A 673 -9.12 -19.57 -5.90
C ALA A 673 -10.47 -18.93 -6.22
N SER A 674 -11.40 -19.72 -6.75
CA SER A 674 -12.75 -19.27 -7.07
C SER A 674 -13.80 -20.26 -6.60
N ASN A 675 -14.95 -19.76 -6.12
CA ASN A 675 -16.14 -20.58 -5.87
C ASN A 675 -17.03 -20.71 -7.13
N ALA A 676 -16.58 -20.16 -8.26
CA ALA A 676 -17.18 -20.33 -9.58
C ALA A 676 -16.24 -21.16 -10.48
N PRO A 677 -16.77 -21.95 -11.43
CA PRO A 677 -15.94 -22.69 -12.37
C PRO A 677 -15.09 -21.77 -13.27
N LEU A 678 -13.81 -22.07 -13.39
CA LEU A 678 -12.85 -21.39 -14.28
C LEU A 678 -12.68 -22.18 -15.60
N ARG A 679 -13.76 -22.32 -16.38
CA ARG A 679 -13.81 -23.26 -17.52
C ARG A 679 -12.85 -22.87 -18.64
N ASP A 680 -12.94 -21.63 -19.09
CA ASP A 680 -12.15 -21.14 -20.23
C ASP A 680 -10.66 -21.14 -19.86
N PHE A 681 -10.35 -20.74 -18.63
CA PHE A 681 -8.99 -20.78 -18.08
C PHE A 681 -8.40 -22.20 -18.09
N ILE A 682 -9.17 -23.21 -17.63
CA ILE A 682 -8.73 -24.60 -17.62
C ILE A 682 -8.59 -25.18 -19.03
N ASP A 683 -9.44 -24.77 -19.98
CA ASP A 683 -9.34 -25.24 -21.36
C ASP A 683 -8.09 -24.68 -22.07
N VAL A 684 -7.69 -23.44 -21.77
CA VAL A 684 -6.39 -22.89 -22.22
C VAL A 684 -5.24 -23.69 -21.62
N ILE A 685 -5.28 -24.02 -20.31
CA ILE A 685 -4.25 -24.85 -19.66
C ILE A 685 -4.13 -26.23 -20.33
N LYS A 686 -5.25 -26.90 -20.63
CA LYS A 686 -5.26 -28.19 -21.34
C LYS A 686 -4.64 -28.06 -22.73
N THR A 687 -4.98 -26.99 -23.45
CA THR A 687 -4.43 -26.71 -24.78
C THR A 687 -2.91 -26.53 -24.72
N LEU A 688 -2.41 -25.74 -23.77
CA LEU A 688 -0.97 -25.55 -23.56
C LEU A 688 -0.27 -26.87 -23.23
N ALA A 689 -0.85 -27.70 -22.35
CA ALA A 689 -0.29 -29.01 -22.02
C ALA A 689 -0.20 -29.93 -23.23
N ASN A 690 -1.23 -29.94 -24.08
CA ASN A 690 -1.25 -30.73 -25.32
C ASN A 690 -0.19 -30.25 -26.32
N THR A 691 -0.04 -28.94 -26.50
CA THR A 691 0.98 -28.35 -27.39
C THR A 691 2.40 -28.69 -26.94
N ARG A 692 2.63 -28.86 -25.63
CA ARG A 692 3.91 -29.29 -25.05
C ARG A 692 4.09 -30.82 -25.00
N GLY A 693 3.12 -31.60 -25.48
CA GLY A 693 3.18 -33.07 -25.47
C GLY A 693 3.01 -33.71 -24.08
N ILE A 694 2.55 -32.95 -23.09
CA ILE A 694 2.41 -33.36 -21.69
C ILE A 694 0.94 -33.43 -21.22
N GLY A 695 -0.01 -33.38 -22.16
CA GLY A 695 -1.45 -33.40 -21.86
C GLY A 695 -1.92 -34.56 -20.99
N ASN A 696 -1.28 -35.73 -21.12
CA ASN A 696 -1.58 -36.94 -20.36
C ASN A 696 -0.59 -37.20 -19.20
N GLN A 697 0.34 -36.28 -18.94
CA GLN A 697 1.37 -36.44 -17.89
C GLN A 697 0.98 -35.67 -16.63
N ARG A 698 1.41 -36.13 -15.44
CA ARG A 698 1.27 -35.40 -14.16
C ARG A 698 2.49 -34.49 -13.93
N SER A 699 2.49 -33.31 -14.56
CA SER A 699 3.66 -32.39 -14.56
C SER A 699 3.24 -30.92 -14.64
N PRO A 700 3.98 -29.96 -14.05
CA PRO A 700 3.84 -28.54 -14.36
C PRO A 700 3.95 -28.25 -15.86
N ILE A 701 3.37 -27.14 -16.31
CA ILE A 701 3.53 -26.62 -17.68
C ILE A 701 4.54 -25.47 -17.61
N PRO A 702 5.78 -25.65 -18.12
CA PRO A 702 6.81 -24.64 -18.00
C PRO A 702 6.74 -23.58 -19.10
N ASN A 703 7.49 -22.50 -18.97
CA ASN A 703 7.86 -21.57 -20.05
C ASN A 703 6.68 -20.97 -20.84
N ILE A 704 5.62 -20.55 -20.16
CA ILE A 704 4.51 -19.83 -20.80
C ILE A 704 4.88 -18.35 -20.90
N THR A 705 4.85 -17.81 -22.11
CA THR A 705 5.28 -16.44 -22.41
C THR A 705 4.47 -15.81 -23.54
N GLY A 706 4.56 -14.49 -23.71
CA GLY A 706 3.98 -13.84 -24.87
C GLY A 706 2.46 -13.96 -24.94
N ASP A 707 1.97 -14.36 -26.11
CA ASP A 707 0.54 -14.57 -26.36
C ASP A 707 -0.03 -15.70 -25.50
N GLU A 708 0.73 -16.79 -25.26
CA GLU A 708 0.26 -17.91 -24.42
C GLU A 708 -0.10 -17.43 -23.00
N PHE A 709 0.72 -16.55 -22.42
CA PHE A 709 0.47 -15.99 -21.09
C PHE A 709 -0.69 -14.99 -21.12
N LEU A 710 -0.75 -14.15 -22.15
CA LEU A 710 -1.81 -13.16 -22.27
C LEU A 710 -3.18 -13.82 -22.49
N ASP A 711 -3.26 -14.86 -23.31
CA ASP A 711 -4.48 -15.63 -23.58
C ASP A 711 -4.96 -16.36 -22.32
N LEU A 712 -4.04 -16.98 -21.57
CA LEU A 712 -4.35 -17.57 -20.28
C LEU A 712 -4.91 -16.52 -19.31
N THR A 713 -4.32 -15.32 -19.27
CA THR A 713 -4.79 -14.24 -18.41
C THR A 713 -6.16 -13.71 -18.85
N ASN A 714 -6.39 -13.54 -20.15
CA ASN A 714 -7.68 -13.08 -20.68
C ASN A 714 -8.79 -14.10 -20.40
N SER A 715 -8.53 -15.40 -20.58
CA SER A 715 -9.52 -16.45 -20.28
C SER A 715 -9.92 -16.48 -18.80
N LEU A 716 -8.98 -16.23 -17.89
CA LEU A 716 -9.29 -16.03 -16.47
C LEU A 716 -10.23 -14.84 -16.27
N LEU A 717 -9.93 -13.69 -16.87
CA LEU A 717 -10.77 -12.50 -16.76
C LEU A 717 -12.18 -12.73 -17.35
N ASP A 718 -12.30 -13.47 -18.45
CA ASP A 718 -13.57 -13.79 -19.07
C ASP A 718 -14.45 -14.69 -18.18
N ASP A 719 -13.86 -15.69 -17.52
CA ASP A 719 -14.57 -16.52 -16.53
C ASP A 719 -15.03 -15.68 -15.32
N LEU A 720 -14.20 -14.76 -14.85
CA LEU A 720 -14.54 -13.85 -13.75
C LEU A 720 -15.66 -12.88 -14.13
N ASP A 721 -15.61 -12.29 -15.33
CA ASP A 721 -16.64 -11.40 -15.84
C ASP A 721 -17.97 -12.13 -15.99
N ARG A 722 -17.95 -13.34 -16.55
CA ARG A 722 -19.13 -14.19 -16.69
C ARG A 722 -19.78 -14.49 -15.34
N SER A 723 -18.98 -14.85 -14.33
CA SER A 723 -19.44 -15.09 -12.97
C SER A 723 -20.04 -13.83 -12.31
N THR A 724 -19.38 -12.69 -12.52
CA THR A 724 -19.82 -11.38 -11.98
C THR A 724 -21.13 -10.92 -12.64
N ARG A 725 -21.23 -11.00 -13.96
CA ARG A 725 -22.43 -10.62 -14.72
C ARG A 725 -23.63 -11.52 -14.44
N GLY A 726 -23.39 -12.82 -14.23
CA GLY A 726 -24.42 -13.76 -13.80
C GLY A 726 -25.01 -13.41 -12.43
N THR A 727 -24.21 -12.84 -11.52
CA THR A 727 -24.65 -12.42 -10.19
C THR A 727 -25.39 -11.08 -10.23
N THR A 728 -24.84 -10.10 -10.97
CA THR A 728 -25.38 -8.74 -11.06
C THR A 728 -26.66 -8.59 -11.87
N GLY A 729 -26.94 -9.51 -12.80
CA GLY A 729 -28.19 -9.54 -13.56
C GLY A 729 -29.44 -9.60 -12.68
N ASN A 730 -29.32 -10.10 -11.45
CA ASN A 730 -30.38 -10.13 -10.46
C ASN A 730 -30.42 -8.89 -9.54
N GLU A 731 -29.39 -8.06 -9.53
CA GLU A 731 -29.20 -6.92 -8.60
C GLU A 731 -29.34 -5.54 -9.29
N ASN A 732 -29.72 -5.48 -10.58
CA ASN A 732 -29.76 -4.26 -11.41
C ASN A 732 -28.40 -3.53 -11.53
N THR A 733 -27.30 -4.27 -11.40
CA THR A 733 -25.93 -3.71 -11.40
C THR A 733 -25.26 -3.97 -12.74
N GLN A 734 -25.71 -3.31 -13.81
CA GLN A 734 -25.19 -3.57 -15.16
C GLN A 734 -23.77 -2.98 -15.33
N LEU A 735 -22.81 -3.84 -15.67
CA LEU A 735 -21.44 -3.44 -15.98
C LEU A 735 -21.29 -2.99 -17.45
N PRO A 736 -20.43 -1.99 -17.76
CA PRO A 736 -20.19 -1.51 -19.12
C PRO A 736 -19.69 -2.63 -20.05
N PRO A 737 -20.08 -2.66 -21.35
CA PRO A 737 -19.67 -3.71 -22.29
C PRO A 737 -18.15 -3.80 -22.54
N ASP A 738 -17.44 -2.70 -22.37
CA ASP A 738 -16.00 -2.49 -22.57
C ASP A 738 -15.15 -2.77 -21.31
N THR A 739 -15.80 -3.18 -20.21
CA THR A 739 -15.13 -3.55 -18.96
C THR A 739 -15.40 -5.01 -18.59
N LEU A 740 -14.53 -5.57 -17.75
CA LEU A 740 -14.65 -6.90 -17.15
C LEU A 740 -14.93 -6.73 -15.66
N GLY A 741 -15.86 -7.51 -15.13
CA GLY A 741 -16.19 -7.54 -13.71
C GLY A 741 -15.35 -8.55 -12.93
N SER A 742 -14.82 -8.16 -11.78
CA SER A 742 -14.24 -9.08 -10.80
C SER A 742 -14.93 -8.93 -9.44
N ASP A 743 -15.59 -9.99 -9.00
CA ASP A 743 -16.38 -10.03 -7.76
C ASP A 743 -15.54 -10.57 -6.59
N ALA A 744 -15.34 -9.75 -5.55
CA ALA A 744 -14.53 -10.10 -4.37
C ALA A 744 -15.13 -11.25 -3.51
N THR A 745 -16.39 -11.61 -3.72
CA THR A 745 -17.04 -12.78 -3.09
C THR A 745 -16.83 -14.07 -3.88
N LYS A 746 -16.31 -13.97 -5.11
CA LYS A 746 -16.14 -15.09 -6.05
C LYS A 746 -14.69 -15.44 -6.32
N LEU A 747 -13.75 -14.58 -5.92
CA LEU A 747 -12.32 -14.73 -6.23
C LEU A 747 -11.43 -14.39 -5.04
N ALA A 748 -10.40 -15.19 -4.83
CA ALA A 748 -9.21 -14.86 -4.07
C ALA A 748 -7.98 -15.01 -4.98
N VAL A 749 -7.20 -13.94 -5.15
CA VAL A 749 -5.87 -13.98 -5.77
C VAL A 749 -4.86 -13.51 -4.74
N MET A 750 -3.94 -14.42 -4.39
CA MET A 750 -2.92 -14.23 -3.36
C MET A 750 -1.54 -14.55 -3.94
N SER A 751 -0.49 -13.94 -3.42
CA SER A 751 0.88 -14.24 -3.82
C SER A 751 1.73 -14.70 -2.63
N ILE A 752 2.71 -15.56 -2.91
CA ILE A 752 3.82 -15.90 -2.03
C ILE A 752 5.11 -15.53 -2.77
N PRO A 753 5.78 -14.42 -2.41
CA PRO A 753 7.07 -14.07 -3.00
C PRO A 753 8.18 -15.01 -2.52
N PHE A 754 9.20 -15.23 -3.35
CA PHE A 754 10.43 -15.96 -3.01
C PHE A 754 11.63 -15.43 -3.80
N GLU A 755 12.87 -15.72 -3.36
CA GLU A 755 14.10 -15.34 -4.03
C GLU A 755 14.90 -16.60 -4.37
N VAL A 756 15.14 -16.86 -5.65
CA VAL A 756 15.98 -17.97 -6.11
C VAL A 756 17.45 -17.59 -5.94
N VAL A 757 18.18 -18.39 -5.17
CA VAL A 757 19.61 -18.20 -4.88
C VAL A 757 20.43 -19.40 -5.36
N ALA A 758 21.72 -19.15 -5.64
CA ALA A 758 22.65 -20.15 -6.12
C ALA A 758 22.91 -21.29 -5.12
#